data_AF-A0A2Z4MRE9-F1
#
_entry.id   AF-A0A2Z4MRE9-F1
#
_cell.length_a   1.000
_cell.length_b   1.000
_cell.length_c   1.000
_cell.angle_alpha   90.00
_cell.angle_beta   90.00
_cell.angle_gamma   90.00
#
_symmetry.space_group_name_H-M   'P 1'
#
loop_
_entity.id
_entity.type
_entity.pdbx_description
1 polymer ?
#
loop_
_entity_poly.entity_id
_entity_poly.type
_entity_poly.pdbx_seq_one_letter_code
_entity_poly.pdbx_strand_id
1 'polypeptide(L)'
;MGRIGQQYTAPENGWIRIENNSPKLIYEGAWVSGSNTSTSGGNWHQLSGNKTPASVKFRFYGTKIRIISVCNSAYTPDPIDIYIDGVKYSTLINDRNSLYQTLIFERANLPIGLHTVEIVQQPFDGLGFIFDAIDIDDTGYLTTSVGQRLTEPEIGWKRYDDTSPSINFSGTWVTESSGLHYGGTAKHSNPNDISAKISFKFTGTKIRIIAPLTPNKSIAVPIKIDGVSETYNQFKSAVQYQSLLYEKTGLTEGEHTVEISIPPDVGTNNVQMDAIDIDSNGRLLHPDEVTDLNDLQVGKRIRANYIASNNLFGTVSGLGEESKELLPNVPTTSPNGDFYFIMVDTDHKGRKILISDRNIQSGISMDVLNTAGIASGSGLPTTLSDFKDTFLVGGGASASHNTVLINGAGGVRTDRGLTSGKWYWEAFVLGSSNTHIGVATSNVALSNPVGSGAVVRSYAGSGLKWNGSAASYGSSYTSGDVIGIGLDMDEGTLTFYKNGVSQGAAFTDLKSLGTVYPLFFSGSSSDHLKAVFNFGHNPFRYEVPLGYSSLVPTPTHAFTLRLLTGGISPNDKDNEWDKYMTDDRIWNNVNHGSWTSTTDQSNAKARVIRGYNGLTNWTSGTTDLTTPGRGFRPVLLIESINNNRFLILDGTDVKTYTSSGWETVGTTPPTDDMFLNKGMLDLSTCAPYLKDLKDKSNLKILVSKPKREPTVAHLVGVPVPRIVKMKNDTSFLGVAKINSLTLSGTEKGVLRVAISTDSGTTWEAKQKDGSWTTVDVTTPIEFKEKAMTIDDFNSISEWDEKIGQARNLRCAFYFEQSSSADETSLDSLTMDVDLLDSWDMAMPGVDYKYGYNRNTNLRVLLLSNGDYKINVGSGGGSGSTLTEVDGGTF
;
A
#
# COMPACT_ATOMS: atom_id res chain seq x y z
N MET A 1 57.80 -4.71 7.34
CA MET A 1 57.48 -6.03 6.74
C MET A 1 58.14 -7.09 7.59
N GLY A 2 57.35 -7.82 8.37
CA GLY A 2 57.80 -9.07 8.97
C GLY A 2 58.29 -10.04 7.89
N ARG A 3 59.40 -10.73 8.15
CA ARG A 3 59.89 -11.82 7.30
C ARG A 3 59.57 -13.14 8.00
N ILE A 4 59.16 -14.14 7.23
CA ILE A 4 58.97 -15.50 7.74
C ILE A 4 60.28 -15.96 8.44
N GLY A 5 60.16 -16.56 9.62
CA GLY A 5 61.27 -17.01 10.46
C GLY A 5 61.77 -15.99 11.48
N GLN A 6 61.22 -14.77 11.52
CA GLN A 6 61.62 -13.75 12.49
C GLN A 6 60.62 -13.62 13.65
N GLN A 7 61.15 -13.23 14.81
CA GLN A 7 60.34 -12.82 15.96
C GLN A 7 59.52 -11.57 15.60
N TYR A 8 58.24 -11.62 15.95
CA TYR A 8 57.22 -10.70 15.47
C TYR A 8 56.26 -10.32 16.61
N THR A 9 56.75 -9.44 17.50
CA THR A 9 56.13 -9.18 18.81
C THR A 9 54.86 -8.33 18.79
N ALA A 10 54.52 -7.72 17.65
CA ALA A 10 53.30 -6.93 17.49
C ALA A 10 52.82 -6.97 16.02
N PRO A 11 51.50 -6.87 15.76
CA PRO A 11 50.99 -6.74 14.40
C PRO A 11 51.42 -5.39 13.78
N GLU A 12 51.59 -5.38 12.46
CA GLU A 12 51.88 -4.16 11.69
C GLU A 12 50.61 -3.34 11.47
N ASN A 13 50.73 -2.07 11.09
CA ASN A 13 49.57 -1.28 10.68
C ASN A 13 48.79 -1.99 9.55
N GLY A 14 47.46 -2.03 9.65
CA GLY A 14 46.63 -2.83 8.75
C GLY A 14 46.47 -4.30 9.16
N TRP A 15 46.95 -4.71 10.33
CA TRP A 15 46.78 -6.06 10.88
C TRP A 15 46.28 -6.02 12.32
N ILE A 16 45.51 -7.04 12.73
CA ILE A 16 45.13 -7.29 14.12
C ILE A 16 45.55 -8.70 14.53
N ARG A 17 46.05 -8.83 15.77
CA ARG A 17 46.43 -10.11 16.37
C ARG A 17 45.27 -10.75 17.09
N ILE A 18 45.06 -12.04 16.87
CA ILE A 18 44.12 -12.88 17.59
C ILE A 18 44.90 -13.97 18.32
N GLU A 19 44.74 -13.99 19.64
CA GLU A 19 45.43 -14.92 20.52
C GLU A 19 44.87 -16.35 20.40
N ASN A 20 45.74 -17.33 20.66
CA ASN A 20 45.41 -18.75 20.65
C ASN A 20 44.30 -19.20 21.60
N ASN A 21 43.98 -18.42 22.63
CA ASN A 21 42.90 -18.71 23.57
C ASN A 21 41.53 -18.21 23.08
N SER A 22 41.45 -17.66 21.87
CA SER A 22 40.19 -17.28 21.26
C SER A 22 39.23 -18.48 21.19
N PRO A 23 37.99 -18.36 21.69
CA PRO A 23 37.02 -19.46 21.68
C PRO A 23 36.57 -19.85 20.26
N LYS A 24 36.95 -19.07 19.24
CA LYS A 24 36.66 -19.36 17.81
C LYS A 24 37.73 -20.21 17.15
N LEU A 25 38.81 -20.53 17.86
CA LEU A 25 39.83 -21.48 17.45
C LEU A 25 39.45 -22.86 18.01
N ILE A 26 39.20 -23.81 17.12
CA ILE A 26 38.72 -25.15 17.48
C ILE A 26 39.91 -26.10 17.40
N TYR A 27 40.38 -26.55 18.55
CA TYR A 27 41.45 -27.53 18.67
C TYR A 27 40.86 -28.95 18.65
N GLU A 28 41.25 -29.76 17.67
CA GLU A 28 40.91 -31.17 17.57
C GLU A 28 42.17 -32.03 17.76
N GLY A 29 42.02 -33.16 18.46
CA GLY A 29 43.14 -34.02 18.85
C GLY A 29 43.72 -33.65 20.22
N ALA A 30 44.92 -34.17 20.53
CA ALA A 30 45.54 -34.01 21.83
C ALA A 30 46.35 -32.72 21.92
N TRP A 31 45.76 -31.68 22.53
CA TRP A 31 46.40 -30.39 22.79
C TRP A 31 46.59 -30.17 24.30
N VAL A 32 47.74 -29.60 24.68
CA VAL A 32 48.02 -29.09 26.02
C VAL A 32 48.23 -27.59 25.95
N SER A 33 47.74 -26.88 26.95
CA SER A 33 47.94 -25.45 27.10
C SER A 33 48.85 -25.15 28.29
N GLY A 34 49.54 -24.02 28.22
CA GLY A 34 50.38 -23.52 29.30
C GLY A 34 50.54 -22.01 29.24
N SER A 35 51.11 -21.43 30.30
CA SER A 35 51.43 -20.01 30.37
C SER A 35 52.92 -19.77 30.16
N ASN A 36 53.26 -18.74 29.40
CA ASN A 36 54.62 -18.25 29.22
C ASN A 36 54.58 -16.79 28.81
N THR A 37 55.20 -15.89 29.58
CA THR A 37 55.21 -14.45 29.29
C THR A 37 55.91 -14.08 27.99
N SER A 38 56.67 -15.00 27.40
CA SER A 38 57.36 -14.80 26.12
C SER A 38 56.45 -15.04 24.90
N THR A 39 55.30 -15.70 25.07
CA THR A 39 54.32 -15.94 24.00
C THR A 39 53.34 -14.78 23.89
N SER A 40 52.67 -14.67 22.75
CA SER A 40 51.62 -13.67 22.57
C SER A 40 50.48 -13.94 23.55
N GLY A 41 49.95 -12.89 24.17
CA GLY A 41 48.91 -13.01 25.20
C GLY A 41 49.29 -13.81 26.46
N GLY A 42 50.57 -14.20 26.61
CA GLY A 42 51.09 -14.93 27.77
C GLY A 42 50.73 -16.42 27.84
N ASN A 43 50.11 -17.01 26.80
CA ASN A 43 49.69 -18.41 26.77
C ASN A 43 50.10 -19.10 25.47
N TRP A 44 50.20 -20.44 25.50
CA TRP A 44 50.50 -21.27 24.32
C TRP A 44 49.61 -22.51 24.28
N HIS A 45 49.32 -23.00 23.07
CA HIS A 45 48.73 -24.33 22.84
C HIS A 45 49.74 -25.17 22.07
N GLN A 46 50.12 -26.31 22.64
CA GLN A 46 51.03 -27.26 22.02
C GLN A 46 50.31 -28.60 21.84
N LEU A 47 50.61 -29.27 20.74
CA LEU A 47 50.18 -30.64 20.56
C LEU A 47 50.90 -31.57 21.54
N SER A 48 50.15 -32.35 22.33
CA SER A 48 50.68 -33.35 23.26
C SER A 48 50.53 -34.76 22.72
N GLY A 49 51.65 -35.49 22.61
CA GLY A 49 51.62 -36.94 22.41
C GLY A 49 52.12 -37.40 21.04
N ASN A 50 52.93 -38.45 21.05
CA ASN A 50 53.45 -39.10 19.85
C ASN A 50 52.30 -39.81 19.09
N LYS A 51 52.24 -39.62 17.77
CA LYS A 51 51.55 -40.47 16.76
C LYS A 51 50.05 -40.30 16.47
N THR A 52 49.37 -39.26 16.92
CA THR A 52 48.00 -38.94 16.45
C THR A 52 47.93 -37.58 15.77
N PRO A 53 47.23 -37.44 14.62
CA PRO A 53 47.05 -36.14 13.98
C PRO A 53 46.21 -35.22 14.89
N ALA A 54 46.57 -33.94 14.91
CA ALA A 54 45.78 -32.91 15.58
C ALA A 54 45.69 -31.69 14.68
N SER A 55 44.64 -30.90 14.85
CA SER A 55 44.43 -29.69 14.07
C SER A 55 43.86 -28.55 14.89
N VAL A 56 44.06 -27.34 14.38
CA VAL A 56 43.30 -26.16 14.80
C VAL A 56 42.52 -25.63 13.61
N LYS A 57 41.21 -25.46 13.79
CA LYS A 57 40.24 -25.05 12.77
C LYS A 57 39.61 -23.73 13.15
N PHE A 58 39.47 -22.84 12.19
CA PHE A 58 38.77 -21.58 12.38
C PHE A 58 38.35 -20.97 11.05
N ARG A 59 37.61 -19.87 11.12
CA ARG A 59 37.14 -19.12 9.96
C ARG A 59 37.36 -17.64 10.20
N PHE A 60 37.80 -16.92 9.18
CA PHE A 60 38.01 -15.47 9.27
C PHE A 60 37.45 -14.75 8.06
N TYR A 61 36.95 -13.54 8.28
CA TYR A 61 36.63 -12.59 7.21
C TYR A 61 37.82 -11.67 6.99
N GLY A 62 38.30 -11.56 5.75
CA GLY A 62 39.46 -10.72 5.43
C GLY A 62 40.03 -10.99 4.04
N THR A 63 41.24 -10.51 3.81
CA THR A 63 42.03 -10.68 2.58
C THR A 63 43.42 -11.27 2.85
N LYS A 64 43.81 -11.41 4.12
CA LYS A 64 45.16 -11.87 4.46
C LYS A 64 45.22 -12.50 5.86
N ILE A 65 46.17 -13.41 6.04
CA ILE A 65 46.40 -14.13 7.29
C ILE A 65 47.88 -14.40 7.52
N ARG A 66 48.29 -14.33 8.78
CA ARG A 66 49.59 -14.79 9.29
C ARG A 66 49.37 -15.80 10.41
N ILE A 67 50.29 -16.76 10.52
CA ILE A 67 50.33 -17.69 11.66
C ILE A 67 51.60 -17.41 12.46
N ILE A 68 51.40 -17.21 13.76
CA ILE A 68 52.43 -16.93 14.74
C ILE A 68 52.60 -18.17 15.63
N SER A 69 53.85 -18.57 15.85
CA SER A 69 54.21 -19.80 16.57
C SER A 69 55.44 -19.60 17.45
N VAL A 70 55.75 -20.59 18.27
CA VAL A 70 57.04 -20.68 18.96
C VAL A 70 57.92 -21.67 18.20
N CYS A 71 59.07 -21.19 17.70
CA CYS A 71 60.08 -22.03 17.09
C CYS A 71 61.15 -22.37 18.13
N ASN A 72 61.61 -23.62 18.20
CA ASN A 72 62.75 -24.02 19.04
C ASN A 72 63.45 -25.24 18.44
N SER A 73 64.77 -25.27 18.65
CA SER A 73 65.72 -26.29 18.20
C SER A 73 65.36 -27.74 18.52
N ALA A 74 64.48 -28.00 19.50
CA ALA A 74 64.07 -29.33 19.92
C ALA A 74 62.74 -29.83 19.30
N TYR A 75 62.07 -29.01 18.47
CA TYR A 75 60.81 -29.37 17.80
C TYR A 75 61.06 -30.10 16.48
N THR A 76 60.09 -30.91 16.04
CA THR A 76 60.23 -31.70 14.81
C THR A 76 60.31 -30.81 13.56
N PRO A 77 61.12 -31.20 12.56
CA PRO A 77 61.23 -30.50 11.28
C PRO A 77 60.05 -30.76 10.32
N ASP A 78 59.03 -31.51 10.75
CA ASP A 78 57.94 -31.92 9.88
C ASP A 78 57.00 -30.74 9.59
N PRO A 79 56.69 -30.45 8.31
CA PRO A 79 55.86 -29.32 7.93
C PRO A 79 54.45 -29.47 8.49
N ILE A 80 53.89 -28.38 9.03
CA ILE A 80 52.44 -28.28 9.22
C ILE A 80 51.76 -28.11 7.86
N ASP A 81 50.64 -28.79 7.68
CA ASP A 81 49.76 -28.56 6.56
C ASP A 81 48.77 -27.47 6.91
N ILE A 82 48.71 -26.40 6.13
CA ILE A 82 47.75 -25.32 6.29
C ILE A 82 46.81 -25.37 5.11
N TYR A 83 45.53 -25.57 5.36
CA TYR A 83 44.50 -25.50 4.36
C TYR A 83 43.78 -24.16 4.48
N ILE A 84 43.72 -23.38 3.40
CA ILE A 84 42.86 -22.19 3.31
C ILE A 84 41.88 -22.45 2.18
N ASP A 85 40.58 -22.48 2.50
CA ASP A 85 39.50 -22.84 1.57
C ASP A 85 39.74 -24.19 0.87
N GLY A 86 40.29 -25.15 1.61
CA GLY A 86 40.66 -26.47 1.11
C GLY A 86 41.95 -26.52 0.28
N VAL A 87 42.55 -25.37 -0.05
CA VAL A 87 43.84 -25.31 -0.74
C VAL A 87 44.97 -25.53 0.25
N LYS A 88 45.77 -26.58 0.03
CA LYS A 88 46.91 -26.93 0.87
C LYS A 88 48.11 -26.02 0.63
N TYR A 89 48.68 -25.51 1.71
CA TYR A 89 49.95 -24.82 1.81
C TYR A 89 50.81 -25.54 2.85
N SER A 90 52.11 -25.68 2.60
CA SER A 90 53.04 -26.26 3.58
C SER A 90 54.00 -25.19 4.06
N THR A 91 54.36 -25.22 5.34
CA THR A 91 55.44 -24.37 5.87
C THR A 91 56.79 -25.06 5.75
N LEU A 92 57.86 -24.27 5.70
CA LEU A 92 59.23 -24.73 5.93
C LEU A 92 59.69 -24.11 7.25
N ILE A 93 59.62 -24.86 8.35
CA ILE A 93 60.20 -24.42 9.62
C ILE A 93 61.67 -24.83 9.62
N ASN A 94 62.57 -23.95 9.21
CA ASN A 94 64.01 -24.27 9.06
C ASN A 94 64.95 -23.49 10.00
N ASP A 95 64.44 -22.73 10.98
CA ASP A 95 65.31 -21.96 11.88
C ASP A 95 65.54 -22.62 13.25
N ARG A 96 66.81 -22.88 13.55
CA ARG A 96 67.29 -23.68 14.69
C ARG A 96 67.45 -22.90 16.00
N ASN A 97 66.81 -21.74 16.13
CA ASN A 97 66.89 -20.89 17.32
C ASN A 97 65.55 -20.87 18.06
N SER A 98 65.60 -20.92 19.40
CA SER A 98 64.43 -20.79 20.26
C SER A 98 63.88 -19.36 20.22
N LEU A 99 62.89 -19.11 19.35
CA LEU A 99 62.25 -17.82 19.11
C LEU A 99 60.75 -17.89 19.39
N TYR A 100 60.29 -17.00 20.27
CA TYR A 100 58.86 -16.82 20.58
C TYR A 100 58.22 -15.82 19.64
N GLN A 101 56.89 -15.91 19.44
CA GLN A 101 56.12 -15.01 18.58
C GLN A 101 56.68 -14.94 17.15
N THR A 102 57.03 -16.09 16.58
CA THR A 102 57.67 -16.19 15.27
C THR A 102 56.62 -16.26 14.15
N LEU A 103 56.76 -15.41 13.13
CA LEU A 103 55.94 -15.48 11.92
C LEU A 103 56.36 -16.70 11.08
N ILE A 104 55.52 -17.73 11.00
CA ILE A 104 55.85 -18.98 10.28
C ILE A 104 55.12 -19.14 8.95
N PHE A 105 54.07 -18.35 8.73
CA PHE A 105 53.29 -18.39 7.50
C PHE A 105 52.65 -17.03 7.28
N GLU A 106 52.62 -16.58 6.02
CA GLU A 106 51.86 -15.43 5.58
C GLU A 106 51.19 -15.75 4.25
N ARG A 107 49.90 -15.41 4.17
CA ARG A 107 49.16 -15.37 2.92
C ARG A 107 48.47 -14.03 2.79
N ALA A 108 48.78 -13.30 1.72
CA ALA A 108 48.15 -12.04 1.36
C ALA A 108 47.36 -12.18 0.04
N ASN A 109 46.52 -11.19 -0.26
CA ASN A 109 45.72 -11.09 -1.49
C ASN A 109 44.74 -12.25 -1.69
N LEU A 110 44.17 -12.76 -0.61
CA LEU A 110 42.96 -13.58 -0.70
C LEU A 110 41.79 -12.69 -1.15
N PRO A 111 40.83 -13.22 -1.93
CA PRO A 111 39.61 -12.50 -2.25
C PRO A 111 38.93 -12.01 -0.97
N ILE A 112 38.48 -10.76 -0.93
CA ILE A 112 37.78 -10.27 0.25
C ILE A 112 36.55 -11.12 0.51
N GLY A 113 36.50 -11.75 1.68
CA GLY A 113 35.44 -12.70 1.96
C GLY A 113 35.73 -13.54 3.18
N LEU A 114 34.90 -14.56 3.35
CA LEU A 114 35.01 -15.49 4.44
C LEU A 114 35.85 -16.69 4.01
N HIS A 115 36.90 -16.98 4.77
CA HIS A 115 37.82 -18.08 4.52
C HIS A 115 37.75 -19.13 5.62
N THR A 116 37.87 -20.40 5.24
CA THR A 116 38.05 -21.50 6.17
C THR A 116 39.54 -21.81 6.31
N VAL A 117 40.01 -22.03 7.54
CA VAL A 117 41.41 -22.38 7.82
C VAL A 117 41.46 -23.63 8.68
N GLU A 118 42.28 -24.58 8.25
CA GLU A 118 42.62 -25.77 9.03
C GLU A 118 44.14 -25.94 9.02
N ILE A 119 44.74 -25.93 10.21
CA ILE A 119 46.17 -26.20 10.39
C ILE A 119 46.29 -27.60 10.97
N VAL A 120 46.91 -28.51 10.24
CA VAL A 120 47.04 -29.93 10.58
C VAL A 120 48.52 -30.26 10.81
N GLN A 121 48.79 -30.88 11.95
CA GLN A 121 50.05 -31.57 12.18
C GLN A 121 49.82 -33.06 11.93
N GLN A 122 50.52 -33.63 10.94
CA GLN A 122 50.56 -35.08 10.71
C GLN A 122 51.31 -35.78 11.84
N PRO A 123 51.10 -37.10 12.06
CA PRO A 123 51.84 -37.86 13.07
C PRO A 123 53.36 -37.65 12.98
N PHE A 124 53.99 -37.29 14.11
CA PHE A 124 55.42 -37.01 14.22
C PHE A 124 56.03 -37.63 15.49
N ASP A 125 57.36 -37.69 15.56
CA ASP A 125 58.13 -38.13 16.74
C ASP A 125 58.88 -36.94 17.37
N GLY A 126 58.51 -36.51 18.57
CA GLY A 126 59.21 -35.42 19.28
C GLY A 126 58.27 -34.42 19.96
N LEU A 127 58.70 -33.16 20.08
CA LEU A 127 57.86 -32.07 20.59
C LEU A 127 57.09 -31.42 19.42
N GLY A 128 55.77 -31.27 19.58
CA GLY A 128 54.87 -30.83 18.52
C GLY A 128 54.79 -29.32 18.30
N PHE A 129 54.12 -28.96 17.20
CA PHE A 129 53.76 -27.59 16.83
C PHE A 129 53.12 -26.83 17.99
N ILE A 130 53.57 -25.58 18.18
CA ILE A 130 53.00 -24.63 19.15
C ILE A 130 52.23 -23.57 18.38
N PHE A 131 50.94 -23.45 18.64
CA PHE A 131 50.09 -22.39 18.13
C PHE A 131 50.07 -21.22 19.13
N ASP A 132 50.61 -20.07 18.70
CA ASP A 132 50.75 -18.87 19.55
C ASP A 132 49.64 -17.85 19.25
N ALA A 133 49.52 -17.42 17.99
CA ALA A 133 48.49 -16.47 17.56
C ALA A 133 48.32 -16.49 16.04
N ILE A 134 47.38 -15.71 15.53
CA ILE A 134 47.27 -15.35 14.11
C ILE A 134 47.17 -13.85 13.96
N ASP A 135 47.60 -13.31 12.82
CA ASP A 135 47.22 -11.95 12.41
C ASP A 135 46.30 -12.01 11.19
N ILE A 136 45.28 -11.17 11.16
CA ILE A 136 44.42 -10.96 9.99
C ILE A 136 44.31 -9.45 9.70
N ASP A 137 43.55 -9.06 8.67
CA ASP A 137 43.21 -7.65 8.41
C ASP A 137 42.74 -6.94 9.69
N ASP A 138 43.14 -5.69 9.90
CA ASP A 138 42.67 -4.87 11.03
C ASP A 138 41.15 -4.63 11.04
N THR A 139 40.51 -4.71 9.88
CA THR A 139 39.06 -4.71 9.71
C THR A 139 38.45 -6.13 9.68
N GLY A 140 39.28 -7.17 9.74
CA GLY A 140 38.88 -8.57 9.70
C GLY A 140 38.44 -9.09 11.07
N TYR A 141 37.79 -10.25 11.09
CA TYR A 141 37.33 -10.89 12.32
C TYR A 141 37.18 -12.40 12.16
N LEU A 142 37.29 -13.15 13.27
CA LEU A 142 36.92 -14.56 13.29
C LEU A 142 35.40 -14.74 13.37
N THR A 143 34.89 -15.79 12.73
CA THR A 143 33.48 -16.23 12.84
C THR A 143 33.39 -17.58 13.53
N THR A 144 32.29 -17.81 14.25
CA THR A 144 31.97 -19.11 14.83
C THR A 144 31.74 -20.14 13.73
N SER A 145 32.24 -21.36 13.93
CA SER A 145 32.01 -22.49 13.00
C SER A 145 30.76 -23.27 13.39
N VAL A 146 30.12 -23.92 12.40
CA VAL A 146 28.99 -24.82 12.63
C VAL A 146 29.38 -25.90 13.65
N GLY A 147 28.49 -26.18 14.60
CA GLY A 147 28.69 -27.11 15.73
C GLY A 147 29.21 -26.46 17.02
N GLN A 148 29.60 -25.18 16.97
CA GLN A 148 30.11 -24.44 18.14
C GLN A 148 29.05 -23.51 18.75
N ARG A 149 29.31 -23.07 19.98
CA ARG A 149 28.43 -22.18 20.73
C ARG A 149 28.48 -20.75 20.15
N LEU A 150 27.31 -20.17 19.92
CA LEU A 150 27.10 -18.82 19.39
C LEU A 150 26.04 -18.10 20.25
N THR A 151 26.47 -17.50 21.37
CA THR A 151 25.53 -16.91 22.35
C THR A 151 24.95 -15.56 21.92
N GLU A 152 25.63 -14.85 21.04
CA GLU A 152 25.19 -13.54 20.53
C GLU A 152 25.33 -13.50 19.00
N PRO A 153 24.55 -12.67 18.28
CA PRO A 153 24.76 -12.43 16.87
C PRO A 153 26.13 -11.78 16.63
N GLU A 154 26.82 -12.22 15.57
CA GLU A 154 28.08 -11.61 15.14
C GLU A 154 27.84 -10.34 14.31
N ILE A 155 28.89 -9.54 14.09
CA ILE A 155 28.80 -8.33 13.26
C ILE A 155 28.21 -8.67 11.88
N GLY A 156 27.23 -7.88 11.45
CA GLY A 156 26.51 -8.09 10.18
C GLY A 156 25.37 -9.11 10.25
N TRP A 157 25.03 -9.60 11.45
CA TRP A 157 23.90 -10.49 11.73
C TRP A 157 22.90 -9.86 12.70
N LYS A 158 21.62 -10.20 12.54
CA LYS A 158 20.51 -9.87 13.45
C LYS A 158 19.86 -11.17 13.93
N ARG A 159 19.70 -11.32 15.25
CA ARG A 159 19.12 -12.51 15.87
C ARG A 159 17.63 -12.32 16.18
N TYR A 160 16.83 -13.32 15.81
CA TYR A 160 15.43 -13.47 16.18
C TYR A 160 15.25 -14.68 17.09
N ASP A 161 14.51 -14.50 18.17
CA ASP A 161 14.22 -15.51 19.19
C ASP A 161 13.12 -16.50 18.76
N ASP A 162 13.05 -17.69 19.37
CA ASP A 162 12.03 -18.71 19.10
C ASP A 162 10.59 -18.23 19.39
N THR A 163 10.44 -17.21 20.23
CA THR A 163 9.16 -16.56 20.51
C THR A 163 8.71 -15.57 19.45
N SER A 164 9.56 -15.26 18.45
CA SER A 164 9.22 -14.35 17.36
C SER A 164 7.95 -14.80 16.64
N PRO A 165 6.88 -13.99 16.59
CA PRO A 165 5.65 -14.33 15.88
C PRO A 165 5.83 -14.44 14.35
N SER A 166 6.98 -14.07 13.81
CA SER A 166 7.34 -14.32 12.41
C SER A 166 7.73 -15.78 12.14
N ILE A 167 7.94 -16.59 13.18
CA ILE A 167 8.24 -18.02 13.04
C ILE A 167 6.95 -18.80 13.22
N ASN A 168 6.52 -19.50 12.17
CA ASN A 168 5.34 -20.36 12.22
C ASN A 168 5.72 -21.79 12.58
N PHE A 169 5.14 -22.30 13.67
CA PHE A 169 5.26 -23.68 14.12
C PHE A 169 3.94 -24.42 13.86
N SER A 170 3.89 -25.26 12.83
CA SER A 170 2.73 -26.11 12.53
C SER A 170 2.87 -27.49 13.18
N GLY A 171 1.76 -28.15 13.49
CA GLY A 171 1.75 -29.40 14.24
C GLY A 171 1.92 -29.17 15.75
N THR A 172 2.41 -30.18 16.46
CA THR A 172 2.48 -30.18 17.92
C THR A 172 3.88 -29.82 18.40
N TRP A 173 3.99 -28.69 19.10
CA TRP A 173 5.25 -28.17 19.65
C TRP A 173 5.13 -27.92 21.15
N VAL A 174 6.23 -28.16 21.87
CA VAL A 174 6.35 -27.92 23.30
C VAL A 174 7.37 -26.81 23.51
N THR A 175 7.02 -25.83 24.35
CA THR A 175 7.94 -24.77 24.76
C THR A 175 8.68 -25.20 26.02
N GLU A 176 10.00 -25.14 25.97
CA GLU A 176 10.92 -25.41 27.07
C GLU A 176 11.44 -24.08 27.62
N SER A 177 11.36 -23.86 28.93
CA SER A 177 11.84 -22.63 29.58
C SER A 177 13.11 -22.89 30.36
N SER A 178 14.19 -22.20 30.00
CA SER A 178 15.50 -22.27 30.66
C SER A 178 16.34 -21.05 30.28
N GLY A 179 17.01 -20.43 31.26
CA GLY A 179 17.96 -19.33 30.99
C GLY A 179 19.23 -19.75 30.23
N LEU A 180 19.35 -21.03 29.86
CA LEU A 180 20.40 -21.53 28.98
C LEU A 180 20.06 -21.34 27.50
N HIS A 181 18.79 -21.12 27.15
CA HIS A 181 18.36 -20.75 25.81
C HIS A 181 18.53 -19.25 25.56
N TYR A 182 18.61 -18.84 24.31
CA TYR A 182 18.44 -17.44 23.95
C TYR A 182 16.98 -17.03 24.27
N GLY A 183 16.78 -15.79 24.74
CA GLY A 183 15.46 -15.32 25.19
C GLY A 183 14.82 -16.05 26.38
N GLY A 184 15.42 -17.13 26.88
CA GLY A 184 14.93 -17.96 27.98
C GLY A 184 14.02 -19.13 27.57
N THR A 185 13.76 -19.32 26.27
CA THR A 185 12.93 -20.42 25.76
C THR A 185 13.48 -21.09 24.51
N ALA A 186 13.03 -22.32 24.27
CA ALA A 186 13.18 -22.98 22.98
C ALA A 186 11.94 -23.84 22.70
N LYS A 187 11.63 -24.09 21.43
CA LYS A 187 10.52 -24.97 21.04
C LYS A 187 11.03 -26.26 20.43
N HIS A 188 10.54 -27.39 20.93
CA HIS A 188 10.82 -28.69 20.35
C HIS A 188 9.55 -29.39 19.89
N SER A 189 9.64 -30.11 18.77
CA SER A 189 8.49 -30.82 18.22
C SER A 189 8.13 -32.03 19.06
N ASN A 190 6.89 -32.48 18.95
CA ASN A 190 6.51 -33.81 19.39
C ASN A 190 7.12 -34.84 18.42
N PRO A 191 7.94 -35.80 18.90
CA PRO A 191 8.59 -36.79 18.03
C PRO A 191 7.61 -37.71 17.29
N ASN A 192 6.35 -37.82 17.76
CA ASN A 192 5.31 -38.62 17.12
C ASN A 192 4.49 -37.83 16.08
N ASP A 193 4.70 -36.52 15.96
CA ASP A 193 4.00 -35.67 15.01
C ASP A 193 4.92 -35.34 13.82
N ILE A 194 4.98 -36.24 12.85
CA ILE A 194 5.77 -36.05 11.60
C ILE A 194 5.21 -34.93 10.71
N SER A 195 4.02 -34.40 11.01
CA SER A 195 3.46 -33.23 10.32
C SER A 195 4.01 -31.92 10.88
N ALA A 196 4.73 -31.96 12.00
CA ALA A 196 5.31 -30.78 12.62
C ALA A 196 6.36 -30.12 11.72
N LYS A 197 6.27 -28.80 11.57
CA LYS A 197 7.19 -28.01 10.74
C LYS A 197 7.43 -26.63 11.33
N ILE A 198 8.59 -26.07 11.02
CA ILE A 198 8.91 -24.66 11.21
C ILE A 198 8.93 -24.02 9.82
N SER A 199 8.25 -22.89 9.67
CA SER A 199 8.20 -22.15 8.42
C SER A 199 8.29 -20.66 8.66
N PHE A 200 9.08 -19.98 7.83
CA PHE A 200 9.24 -18.52 7.88
C PHE A 200 9.83 -18.04 6.55
N LYS A 201 9.85 -16.72 6.38
CA LYS A 201 10.52 -16.04 5.29
C LYS A 201 11.56 -15.09 5.84
N PHE A 202 12.56 -14.73 5.05
CA PHE A 202 13.46 -13.63 5.39
C PHE A 202 13.88 -12.84 4.16
N THR A 203 14.33 -11.61 4.37
CA THR A 203 15.01 -10.81 3.34
C THR A 203 16.50 -10.72 3.67
N GLY A 204 17.36 -10.92 2.67
CA GLY A 204 18.81 -10.81 2.81
C GLY A 204 19.58 -11.77 1.90
N THR A 205 20.82 -12.06 2.27
CA THR A 205 21.77 -12.94 1.55
C THR A 205 22.25 -14.14 2.36
N LYS A 206 21.95 -14.17 3.68
CA LYS A 206 22.46 -15.21 4.58
C LYS A 206 21.54 -15.50 5.76
N ILE A 207 21.60 -16.74 6.24
CA ILE A 207 20.82 -17.25 7.37
C ILE A 207 21.62 -18.24 8.23
N ARG A 208 21.36 -18.25 9.54
CA ARG A 208 21.81 -19.27 10.48
C ARG A 208 20.67 -19.81 11.32
N ILE A 209 20.77 -21.09 11.68
CA ILE A 209 19.88 -21.75 12.64
C ILE A 209 20.64 -22.02 13.93
N ILE A 210 20.07 -21.60 15.05
CA ILE A 210 20.65 -21.74 16.39
C ILE A 210 19.70 -22.55 17.26
N ALA A 211 20.25 -23.56 17.94
CA ALA A 211 19.53 -24.41 18.89
C ALA A 211 20.49 -25.19 19.79
N PRO A 212 19.99 -25.93 20.80
CA PRO A 212 20.82 -26.89 21.53
C PRO A 212 21.26 -28.05 20.62
N LEU A 213 22.49 -28.50 20.81
CA LEU A 213 22.98 -29.80 20.36
C LEU A 213 22.84 -30.80 21.51
N THR A 214 22.15 -31.93 21.31
CA THR A 214 21.92 -32.93 22.38
C THR A 214 21.98 -34.37 21.87
N PRO A 215 22.17 -35.40 22.74
CA PRO A 215 22.32 -36.78 22.30
C PRO A 215 21.06 -37.45 21.71
N ASN A 216 19.89 -36.82 21.88
CA ASN A 216 18.58 -37.36 21.49
C ASN A 216 17.97 -36.61 20.29
N LYS A 217 18.81 -36.06 19.41
CA LYS A 217 18.41 -35.27 18.24
C LYS A 217 18.95 -35.90 16.97
N SER A 218 18.37 -35.52 15.83
CA SER A 218 18.79 -36.06 14.53
C SER A 218 20.16 -35.50 14.09
N ILE A 219 20.92 -36.34 13.39
CA ILE A 219 22.14 -35.93 12.67
C ILE A 219 21.85 -35.32 11.29
N ALA A 220 20.60 -35.43 10.82
CA ALA A 220 20.17 -34.99 9.49
C ALA A 220 18.76 -34.41 9.57
N VAL A 221 18.64 -33.19 10.10
CA VAL A 221 17.39 -32.42 10.10
C VAL A 221 17.19 -31.79 8.72
N PRO A 222 16.07 -32.08 8.01
CA PRO A 222 15.80 -31.49 6.71
C PRO A 222 15.48 -29.99 6.81
N ILE A 223 16.18 -29.19 6.00
CA ILE A 223 15.90 -27.77 5.77
C ILE A 223 15.74 -27.52 4.27
N LYS A 224 14.79 -26.69 3.90
CA LYS A 224 14.53 -26.31 2.52
C LYS A 224 14.54 -24.78 2.40
N ILE A 225 15.40 -24.25 1.54
CA ILE A 225 15.49 -22.82 1.24
C ILE A 225 15.17 -22.63 -0.24
N ASP A 226 14.11 -21.88 -0.55
CA ASP A 226 13.64 -21.60 -1.93
C ASP A 226 13.48 -22.83 -2.82
N GLY A 227 12.96 -23.93 -2.27
CA GLY A 227 12.84 -25.16 -3.03
C GLY A 227 14.01 -26.13 -2.89
N VAL A 228 15.19 -25.64 -2.50
CA VAL A 228 16.44 -26.43 -2.42
C VAL A 228 16.56 -27.10 -1.07
N SER A 229 16.69 -28.43 -1.06
CA SER A 229 16.79 -29.23 0.16
C SER A 229 18.24 -29.48 0.59
N GLU A 230 18.50 -29.27 1.87
CA GLU A 230 19.76 -29.57 2.56
C GLU A 230 19.46 -30.21 3.93
N THR A 231 20.50 -30.62 4.66
CA THR A 231 20.36 -31.14 6.02
C THR A 231 21.38 -30.53 6.97
N TYR A 232 21.05 -30.50 8.26
CA TYR A 232 21.98 -30.11 9.30
C TYR A 232 21.94 -31.05 10.50
N ASN A 233 23.00 -31.02 11.31
CA ASN A 233 23.15 -31.87 12.49
C ASN A 233 22.64 -31.14 13.76
N GLN A 234 21.81 -31.81 14.56
CA GLN A 234 21.41 -31.35 15.89
C GLN A 234 21.91 -32.29 17.03
N PHE A 235 22.58 -33.38 16.67
CA PHE A 235 23.15 -34.35 17.60
C PHE A 235 24.54 -33.94 18.10
N LYS A 236 24.76 -34.11 19.41
CA LYS A 236 26.09 -34.13 20.04
C LYS A 236 26.07 -35.01 21.29
N SER A 237 27.17 -35.70 21.58
CA SER A 237 27.29 -36.58 22.77
C SER A 237 27.18 -35.85 24.11
N ALA A 238 27.59 -34.58 24.16
CA ALA A 238 27.43 -33.69 25.30
C ALA A 238 26.50 -32.53 24.92
N VAL A 239 25.60 -32.18 25.83
CA VAL A 239 24.64 -31.08 25.63
C VAL A 239 25.39 -29.75 25.48
N GLN A 240 25.05 -29.00 24.44
CA GLN A 240 25.58 -27.66 24.21
C GLN A 240 24.46 -26.72 23.75
N TYR A 241 24.10 -25.77 24.61
CA TYR A 241 23.06 -24.78 24.34
C TYR A 241 23.57 -23.66 23.41
N GLN A 242 22.63 -23.00 22.70
CA GLN A 242 22.90 -21.87 21.81
C GLN A 242 24.02 -22.18 20.81
N SER A 243 23.91 -23.28 20.08
CA SER A 243 24.91 -23.72 19.10
C SER A 243 24.53 -23.26 17.69
N LEU A 244 25.51 -22.94 16.85
CA LEU A 244 25.30 -22.72 15.42
C LEU A 244 25.12 -24.07 14.72
N LEU A 245 23.89 -24.42 14.32
CA LEU A 245 23.59 -25.73 13.72
C LEU A 245 23.71 -25.72 12.20
N TYR A 246 23.38 -24.60 11.58
CA TYR A 246 23.36 -24.43 10.14
C TYR A 246 23.72 -23.00 9.78
N GLU A 247 24.44 -22.82 8.67
CA GLU A 247 24.74 -21.51 8.08
C GLU A 247 24.67 -21.62 6.55
N LYS A 248 23.93 -20.71 5.94
CA LYS A 248 23.90 -20.50 4.49
C LYS A 248 24.25 -19.04 4.20
N THR A 249 25.18 -18.83 3.26
CA THR A 249 25.60 -17.51 2.79
C THR A 249 25.62 -17.47 1.27
N GLY A 250 25.71 -16.28 0.68
CA GLY A 250 25.80 -16.10 -0.77
C GLY A 250 24.48 -16.33 -1.50
N LEU A 251 23.35 -16.21 -0.81
CA LEU A 251 22.04 -16.15 -1.45
C LEU A 251 21.88 -14.81 -2.17
N THR A 252 21.05 -14.78 -3.21
CA THR A 252 20.72 -13.56 -3.94
C THR A 252 19.94 -12.61 -3.05
N GLU A 253 20.33 -11.33 -2.95
CA GLU A 253 19.56 -10.35 -2.19
C GLU A 253 18.08 -10.35 -2.60
N GLY A 254 17.19 -10.66 -1.66
CA GLY A 254 15.76 -10.77 -1.93
C GLY A 254 15.01 -11.47 -0.79
N GLU A 255 13.73 -11.76 -1.02
CA GLU A 255 12.93 -12.60 -0.12
C GLU A 255 13.22 -14.09 -0.37
N HIS A 256 13.46 -14.82 0.71
CA HIS A 256 13.71 -16.25 0.74
C HIS A 256 12.70 -16.97 1.63
N THR A 257 12.31 -18.17 1.22
CA THR A 257 11.38 -19.04 1.94
C THR A 257 12.11 -20.17 2.62
N VAL A 258 11.80 -20.46 3.88
CA VAL A 258 12.45 -21.53 4.65
C VAL A 258 11.42 -22.47 5.27
N GLU A 259 11.63 -23.77 5.09
CA GLU A 259 10.89 -24.85 5.77
C GLU A 259 11.86 -25.82 6.44
N ILE A 260 11.64 -26.12 7.73
CA ILE A 260 12.35 -27.15 8.49
C ILE A 260 11.33 -28.18 8.94
N SER A 261 11.56 -29.45 8.61
CA SER A 261 10.62 -30.55 8.88
C SER A 261 11.21 -31.59 9.83
N ILE A 262 10.35 -32.41 10.44
CA ILE A 262 10.81 -33.56 11.23
C ILE A 262 11.33 -34.65 10.29
N PRO A 263 12.55 -35.19 10.50
CA PRO A 263 13.07 -36.28 9.69
C PRO A 263 12.21 -37.55 9.81
N PRO A 264 12.11 -38.37 8.75
CA PRO A 264 11.29 -39.59 8.73
C PRO A 264 11.84 -40.74 9.58
N ASP A 265 13.10 -40.67 10.03
CA ASP A 265 13.70 -41.64 10.95
C ASP A 265 13.20 -41.39 12.39
N VAL A 266 11.89 -41.60 12.59
CA VAL A 266 11.20 -41.26 13.84
C VAL A 266 11.40 -42.32 14.93
N GLY A 267 11.78 -41.81 16.11
CA GLY A 267 11.99 -42.48 17.39
C GLY A 267 11.93 -41.41 18.50
N THR A 268 12.88 -41.38 19.44
CA THR A 268 12.99 -40.29 20.46
C THR A 268 13.46 -38.94 19.92
N ASN A 269 13.69 -38.81 18.60
CA ASN A 269 14.42 -37.70 18.00
C ASN A 269 13.46 -36.63 17.45
N ASN A 270 13.25 -35.56 18.21
CA ASN A 270 12.53 -34.37 17.75
C ASN A 270 13.46 -33.30 17.15
N VAL A 271 12.89 -32.24 16.59
CA VAL A 271 13.64 -31.04 16.15
C VAL A 271 13.41 -29.94 17.18
N GLN A 272 14.44 -29.16 17.49
CA GLN A 272 14.35 -28.03 18.42
C GLN A 272 14.88 -26.75 17.79
N MET A 273 14.24 -25.62 18.09
CA MET A 273 14.60 -24.28 17.63
C MET A 273 14.74 -23.34 18.82
N ASP A 274 15.75 -22.48 18.79
CA ASP A 274 16.08 -21.49 19.84
C ASP A 274 16.18 -20.10 19.23
N ALA A 275 16.92 -19.93 18.13
CA ALA A 275 17.02 -18.65 17.44
C ALA A 275 17.40 -18.78 15.95
N ILE A 276 17.20 -17.70 15.21
CA ILE A 276 17.58 -17.54 13.80
C ILE A 276 18.44 -16.27 13.67
N ASP A 277 19.57 -16.34 12.98
CA ASP A 277 20.26 -15.13 12.52
C ASP A 277 20.04 -14.91 11.03
N ILE A 278 19.81 -13.67 10.62
CA ILE A 278 19.81 -13.22 9.22
C ILE A 278 20.71 -11.98 9.07
N ASP A 279 20.83 -11.41 7.88
CA ASP A 279 21.52 -10.14 7.67
C ASP A 279 21.07 -9.05 8.64
N SER A 280 22.00 -8.20 9.10
CA SER A 280 21.69 -7.13 10.05
C SER A 280 20.67 -6.09 9.55
N ASN A 281 20.59 -5.90 8.23
CA ASN A 281 19.62 -5.05 7.54
C ASN A 281 18.42 -5.84 6.99
N GLY A 282 18.41 -7.16 7.17
CA GLY A 282 17.33 -8.04 6.75
C GLY A 282 16.15 -8.01 7.72
N ARG A 283 15.06 -8.64 7.29
CA ARG A 283 13.82 -8.80 8.05
C ARG A 283 13.37 -10.26 8.04
N LEU A 284 12.97 -10.78 9.19
CA LEU A 284 12.24 -12.04 9.31
C LEU A 284 10.73 -11.79 9.14
N LEU A 285 10.06 -12.59 8.33
CA LEU A 285 8.64 -12.46 8.02
C LEU A 285 7.89 -13.76 8.29
N HIS A 286 6.64 -13.63 8.73
CA HIS A 286 5.72 -14.77 8.82
C HIS A 286 5.46 -15.34 7.42
N PRO A 287 5.27 -16.67 7.21
CA PRO A 287 5.04 -17.24 5.88
C PRO A 287 3.81 -16.64 5.14
N ASP A 288 2.81 -16.21 5.90
CA ASP A 288 1.62 -15.51 5.39
C ASP A 288 1.72 -13.98 5.37
N GLU A 289 2.86 -13.42 5.76
CA GLU A 289 3.07 -11.98 5.70
C GLU A 289 3.30 -11.52 4.27
N VAL A 290 2.64 -10.42 3.92
CA VAL A 290 2.83 -9.69 2.67
C VAL A 290 3.26 -8.26 2.98
N THR A 291 3.99 -7.65 2.06
CA THR A 291 4.47 -6.25 2.18
C THR A 291 3.73 -5.29 1.24
N ASP A 292 3.04 -5.82 0.22
CA ASP A 292 2.20 -5.07 -0.70
C ASP A 292 0.70 -5.37 -0.44
N LEU A 293 -0.14 -4.34 -0.52
CA LEU A 293 -1.59 -4.49 -0.35
C LEU A 293 -2.26 -5.31 -1.44
N ASN A 294 -1.66 -5.38 -2.64
CA ASN A 294 -2.19 -6.16 -3.74
C ASN A 294 -2.10 -7.67 -3.47
N ASP A 295 -1.07 -8.10 -2.73
CA ASP A 295 -0.85 -9.50 -2.35
C ASP A 295 -1.77 -9.98 -1.21
N LEU A 296 -2.52 -9.07 -0.58
CA LEU A 296 -3.50 -9.43 0.45
C LEU A 296 -4.63 -10.27 -0.12
N GLN A 297 -4.75 -11.48 0.41
CA GLN A 297 -5.82 -12.45 0.22
C GLN A 297 -6.25 -13.01 1.59
N VAL A 298 -7.42 -13.65 1.67
CA VAL A 298 -7.91 -14.24 2.93
C VAL A 298 -6.85 -15.19 3.53
N GLY A 299 -6.54 -15.00 4.82
CA GLY A 299 -5.49 -15.72 5.55
C GLY A 299 -4.11 -15.04 5.50
N LYS A 300 -3.84 -14.21 4.48
CA LYS A 300 -2.63 -13.39 4.46
C LYS A 300 -2.71 -12.25 5.46
N ARG A 301 -1.54 -11.83 5.94
CA ARG A 301 -1.39 -10.80 6.95
C ARG A 301 -0.44 -9.71 6.51
N ILE A 302 -0.67 -8.50 6.98
CA ILE A 302 0.21 -7.37 6.76
C ILE A 302 0.57 -6.74 8.10
N ARG A 303 1.86 -6.44 8.29
CA ARG A 303 2.34 -5.79 9.51
C ARG A 303 1.85 -4.34 9.54
N ALA A 304 1.58 -3.83 10.73
CA ALA A 304 1.21 -2.45 10.99
C ALA A 304 1.79 -2.02 12.35
N ASN A 305 1.96 -0.72 12.57
CA ASN A 305 2.42 -0.15 13.83
C ASN A 305 1.27 0.55 14.56
N TYR A 306 1.19 0.37 15.89
CA TYR A 306 0.27 1.11 16.75
C TYR A 306 1.01 1.78 17.91
N ILE A 307 0.75 3.08 18.07
CA ILE A 307 1.28 3.89 19.18
C ILE A 307 0.14 4.62 19.86
N ALA A 308 -0.02 4.42 21.16
CA ALA A 308 -1.01 5.12 21.97
C ALA A 308 -0.48 5.44 23.37
N SER A 309 -1.04 6.51 23.95
CA SER A 309 -0.89 6.79 25.38
C SER A 309 -2.01 6.16 26.18
N ASN A 310 -1.80 6.01 27.49
CA ASN A 310 -2.78 5.45 28.41
C ASN A 310 -4.17 6.08 28.24
N ASN A 311 -5.20 5.24 28.13
CA ASN A 311 -6.60 5.61 27.98
C ASN A 311 -6.93 6.52 26.77
N LEU A 312 -6.06 6.59 25.76
CA LEU A 312 -6.31 7.34 24.53
C LEU A 312 -6.26 6.42 23.31
N PHE A 313 -7.08 6.72 22.31
CA PHE A 313 -6.95 6.10 20.99
C PHE A 313 -5.69 6.63 20.29
N GLY A 314 -4.91 5.70 19.74
CA GLY A 314 -3.61 5.97 19.15
C GLY A 314 -3.62 6.14 17.63
N THR A 315 -2.44 5.99 17.05
CA THR A 315 -2.23 6.04 15.59
C THR A 315 -1.87 4.65 15.09
N VAL A 316 -2.60 4.18 14.08
CA VAL A 316 -2.26 2.99 13.28
C VAL A 316 -1.48 3.43 12.05
N SER A 317 -0.50 2.64 11.60
CA SER A 317 0.42 3.04 10.55
C SER A 317 1.32 1.92 10.01
N GLY A 318 2.26 2.24 9.11
CA GLY A 318 3.37 1.35 8.72
C GLY A 318 2.92 0.05 8.07
N LEU A 319 1.89 0.11 7.20
CA LEU A 319 1.37 -1.08 6.54
C LEU A 319 2.46 -1.74 5.69
N GLY A 320 2.76 -3.00 5.98
CA GLY A 320 3.78 -3.78 5.28
C GLY A 320 5.19 -3.57 5.82
N GLU A 321 5.37 -2.77 6.87
CA GLU A 321 6.69 -2.35 7.37
C GLU A 321 7.04 -3.03 8.70
N GLU A 322 8.33 -3.33 8.90
CA GLU A 322 8.89 -3.61 10.23
C GLU A 322 9.36 -2.27 10.80
N SER A 323 8.49 -1.63 11.58
CA SER A 323 8.77 -0.35 12.22
C SER A 323 9.34 -0.53 13.62
N LYS A 324 8.85 -1.55 14.35
CA LYS A 324 9.22 -1.86 15.75
C LYS A 324 9.08 -3.35 16.03
N GLU A 325 9.50 -3.75 17.23
CA GLU A 325 9.15 -5.06 17.78
C GLU A 325 7.62 -5.23 17.84
N LEU A 326 7.15 -6.45 17.59
CA LEU A 326 5.73 -6.77 17.71
C LEU A 326 5.27 -6.56 19.16
N LEU A 327 4.09 -5.96 19.33
CA LEU A 327 3.42 -5.79 20.60
C LEU A 327 3.31 -7.15 21.31
N PRO A 328 3.42 -7.22 22.64
CA PRO A 328 3.21 -8.48 23.36
C PRO A 328 1.77 -9.00 23.16
N ASN A 329 1.59 -10.32 23.29
CA ASN A 329 0.25 -10.94 23.23
C ASN A 329 -0.66 -10.46 24.38
N VAL A 330 -0.06 -10.13 25.53
CA VAL A 330 -0.77 -9.47 26.64
C VAL A 330 -0.81 -7.97 26.36
N PRO A 331 -1.99 -7.38 26.10
CA PRO A 331 -2.10 -5.97 25.71
C PRO A 331 -1.67 -5.03 26.83
N THR A 332 -0.99 -3.95 26.46
CA THR A 332 -0.55 -2.89 27.39
C THR A 332 -1.43 -1.65 27.26
N THR A 333 -1.43 -0.78 28.27
CA THR A 333 -2.26 0.43 28.26
C THR A 333 -1.67 1.57 27.42
N SER A 334 -0.35 1.55 27.21
CA SER A 334 0.41 2.51 26.39
C SER A 334 1.24 1.78 25.32
N PRO A 335 0.60 1.13 24.34
CA PRO A 335 1.26 0.34 23.32
C PRO A 335 2.16 1.19 22.43
N ASN A 336 3.27 0.60 22.01
CA ASN A 336 4.25 1.21 21.13
C ASN A 336 5.03 0.11 20.37
N GLY A 337 4.40 -0.45 19.33
CA GLY A 337 4.96 -1.61 18.65
C GLY A 337 4.13 -2.05 17.46
N ASP A 338 4.63 -3.06 16.77
CA ASP A 338 4.00 -3.59 15.57
C ASP A 338 2.94 -4.66 15.91
N PHE A 339 2.04 -4.96 14.98
CA PHE A 339 1.08 -6.06 15.07
C PHE A 339 0.72 -6.50 13.64
N TYR A 340 -0.08 -7.56 13.51
CA TYR A 340 -0.57 -7.98 12.20
C TYR A 340 -2.04 -7.65 12.01
N PHE A 341 -2.39 -7.13 10.85
CA PHE A 341 -3.75 -7.24 10.30
C PHE A 341 -3.84 -8.50 9.45
N ILE A 342 -4.80 -9.37 9.75
CA ILE A 342 -5.07 -10.59 8.98
C ILE A 342 -6.32 -10.37 8.14
N MET A 343 -6.22 -10.59 6.83
CA MET A 343 -7.37 -10.50 5.94
C MET A 343 -8.29 -11.69 6.15
N VAL A 344 -9.57 -11.41 6.42
CA VAL A 344 -10.58 -12.42 6.76
C VAL A 344 -11.68 -12.56 5.71
N ASP A 345 -11.98 -11.48 4.98
CA ASP A 345 -13.07 -11.50 3.99
C ASP A 345 -12.99 -10.27 3.06
N THR A 346 -13.93 -10.20 2.13
CA THR A 346 -14.24 -9.02 1.32
C THR A 346 -15.72 -8.68 1.50
N ASP A 347 -16.05 -7.40 1.73
CA ASP A 347 -17.45 -7.00 1.89
C ASP A 347 -18.21 -6.90 0.56
N HIS A 348 -19.52 -6.67 0.64
CA HIS A 348 -20.38 -6.53 -0.55
C HIS A 348 -20.01 -5.35 -1.47
N LYS A 349 -19.14 -4.43 -1.02
CA LYS A 349 -18.62 -3.30 -1.82
C LYS A 349 -17.26 -3.62 -2.43
N GLY A 350 -16.72 -4.83 -2.22
CA GLY A 350 -15.40 -5.21 -2.71
C GLY A 350 -14.25 -4.74 -1.81
N ARG A 351 -14.52 -4.24 -0.60
CA ARG A 351 -13.47 -3.79 0.32
C ARG A 351 -12.88 -4.97 1.07
N LYS A 352 -11.54 -5.06 1.13
CA LYS A 352 -10.85 -6.09 1.94
C LYS A 352 -11.12 -5.82 3.42
N ILE A 353 -11.48 -6.85 4.17
CA ILE A 353 -11.70 -6.80 5.63
C ILE A 353 -10.51 -7.46 6.31
N LEU A 354 -9.79 -6.71 7.14
CA LEU A 354 -8.69 -7.22 7.96
C LEU A 354 -8.94 -6.96 9.44
N ILE A 355 -8.51 -7.88 10.30
CA ILE A 355 -8.66 -7.79 11.77
C ILE A 355 -7.29 -7.89 12.42
N SER A 356 -7.05 -7.13 13.48
CA SER A 356 -5.81 -7.26 14.24
C SER A 356 -5.66 -8.66 14.87
N ASP A 357 -4.47 -9.23 14.72
CA ASP A 357 -4.09 -10.54 15.25
C ASP A 357 -4.02 -10.59 16.77
N ARG A 358 -4.13 -9.46 17.46
CA ARG A 358 -4.17 -9.33 18.92
C ARG A 358 -5.07 -8.17 19.35
N ASN A 359 -5.40 -8.13 20.62
CA ASN A 359 -5.93 -6.93 21.25
C ASN A 359 -4.78 -5.92 21.35
N ILE A 360 -4.92 -4.73 20.76
CA ILE A 360 -3.77 -3.84 20.55
C ILE A 360 -3.55 -2.84 21.69
N GLN A 361 -4.53 -2.69 22.60
CA GLN A 361 -4.44 -1.81 23.75
C GLN A 361 -5.39 -2.24 24.86
N SER A 362 -4.93 -2.25 26.11
CA SER A 362 -5.76 -2.46 27.29
C SER A 362 -6.14 -1.14 27.99
N GLY A 363 -7.14 -1.18 28.86
CA GLY A 363 -7.59 -0.06 29.68
C GLY A 363 -8.37 1.03 28.95
N ILE A 364 -8.57 0.91 27.63
CA ILE A 364 -9.30 1.89 26.84
C ILE A 364 -10.82 1.70 26.96
N SER A 365 -11.55 2.80 27.18
CA SER A 365 -13.00 2.78 27.29
C SER A 365 -13.68 2.90 25.93
N MET A 366 -14.94 2.46 25.85
CA MET A 366 -15.73 2.62 24.65
C MET A 366 -16.03 4.10 24.36
N ASP A 367 -16.16 4.94 25.37
CA ASP A 367 -16.36 6.38 25.17
C ASP A 367 -15.18 7.02 24.41
N VAL A 368 -13.95 6.59 24.71
CA VAL A 368 -12.74 7.05 24.00
C VAL A 368 -12.75 6.56 22.55
N LEU A 369 -13.07 5.28 22.32
CA LEU A 369 -13.18 4.70 20.97
C LEU A 369 -14.29 5.38 20.15
N ASN A 370 -15.42 5.70 20.79
CA ASN A 370 -16.53 6.40 20.15
C ASN A 370 -16.17 7.85 19.83
N THR A 371 -15.48 8.54 20.75
CA THR A 371 -14.98 9.91 20.53
C THR A 371 -13.97 9.95 19.38
N ALA A 372 -13.13 8.92 19.25
CA ALA A 372 -12.21 8.77 18.12
C ALA A 372 -12.93 8.44 16.80
N GLY A 373 -14.21 8.04 16.82
CA GLY A 373 -15.00 7.69 15.65
C GLY A 373 -14.88 6.25 15.18
N ILE A 374 -13.99 5.44 15.78
CA ILE A 374 -13.79 4.02 15.39
C ILE A 374 -14.99 3.14 15.76
N ALA A 375 -15.77 3.52 16.78
CA ALA A 375 -16.98 2.80 17.17
C ALA A 375 -18.24 3.21 16.37
N SER A 376 -18.13 4.15 15.42
CA SER A 376 -19.27 4.60 14.62
C SER A 376 -19.67 3.56 13.56
N GLY A 377 -20.91 3.61 13.08
CA GLY A 377 -21.38 2.72 12.00
C GLY A 377 -20.62 2.90 10.68
N SER A 378 -20.06 4.08 10.44
CA SER A 378 -19.21 4.39 9.29
C SER A 378 -17.73 4.08 9.50
N GLY A 379 -17.31 3.88 10.76
CA GLY A 379 -15.90 3.84 11.16
C GLY A 379 -15.22 5.20 11.05
N LEU A 380 -13.92 5.21 11.33
CA LEU A 380 -13.01 6.34 11.20
C LEU A 380 -12.26 6.22 9.85
N PRO A 381 -12.54 7.09 8.86
CA PRO A 381 -11.67 7.24 7.70
C PRO A 381 -10.27 7.61 8.18
N THR A 382 -9.25 6.94 7.66
CA THR A 382 -7.86 7.16 8.09
C THR A 382 -6.96 7.25 6.88
N THR A 383 -5.87 8.00 7.04
CA THR A 383 -4.78 8.10 6.08
C THR A 383 -3.69 7.14 6.52
N LEU A 384 -3.86 5.86 6.21
CA LEU A 384 -2.75 4.91 6.24
C LEU A 384 -2.03 5.09 4.90
N SER A 385 -0.81 5.61 4.91
CA SER A 385 -0.05 5.74 3.67
C SER A 385 0.58 4.39 3.33
N ASP A 386 0.41 3.96 2.08
CA ASP A 386 1.16 2.83 1.49
C ASP A 386 2.62 3.22 1.17
N PHE A 387 2.96 4.49 1.40
CA PHE A 387 4.24 5.07 1.05
C PHE A 387 5.03 5.48 2.29
N LYS A 388 6.26 4.97 2.33
CA LYS A 388 7.34 5.31 3.25
C LYS A 388 7.82 6.74 2.98
N ASP A 389 7.36 7.70 3.77
CA ASP A 389 8.11 8.94 3.93
C ASP A 389 8.74 8.95 5.32
N THR A 390 9.95 8.43 5.40
CA THR A 390 10.76 8.41 6.61
C THR A 390 11.39 9.79 6.80
N PHE A 391 10.94 10.50 7.83
CA PHE A 391 11.60 11.71 8.29
C PHE A 391 12.79 11.34 9.18
N LEU A 392 13.98 11.76 8.77
CA LEU A 392 15.12 11.88 9.68
C LEU A 392 14.86 13.07 10.61
N VAL A 393 15.01 12.86 11.91
CA VAL A 393 14.75 13.87 12.93
C VAL A 393 16.02 14.24 13.68
N GLY A 394 16.10 15.47 14.20
CA GLY A 394 17.17 15.88 15.10
C GLY A 394 16.73 17.00 16.06
N GLY A 395 17.40 17.08 17.21
CA GLY A 395 16.99 17.99 18.28
C GLY A 395 15.65 17.60 18.90
N GLY A 396 14.85 18.57 19.34
CA GLY A 396 13.52 18.36 19.93
C GLY A 396 12.43 17.94 18.95
N ALA A 397 12.78 17.40 17.78
CA ALA A 397 11.87 17.03 16.71
C ALA A 397 11.42 15.57 16.81
N SER A 398 10.16 15.33 16.45
CA SER A 398 9.59 14.00 16.22
C SER A 398 8.68 14.03 14.99
N ALA A 399 8.57 12.89 14.31
CA ALA A 399 7.71 12.73 13.16
C ALA A 399 6.95 11.41 13.26
N SER A 400 5.68 11.43 12.87
CA SER A 400 4.80 10.27 12.80
C SER A 400 3.76 10.51 11.71
N HIS A 401 3.74 9.67 10.68
CA HIS A 401 2.71 9.67 9.61
C HIS A 401 2.46 11.05 9.02
N ASN A 402 3.54 11.68 8.55
CA ASN A 402 3.55 13.02 7.96
C ASN A 402 3.19 14.17 8.91
N THR A 403 2.85 13.88 10.17
CA THR A 403 2.74 14.88 11.22
C THR A 403 4.09 15.07 11.88
N VAL A 404 4.57 16.30 11.87
CA VAL A 404 5.83 16.70 12.48
C VAL A 404 5.54 17.54 13.71
N LEU A 405 6.20 17.22 14.82
CA LEU A 405 6.21 18.02 16.04
C LEU A 405 7.65 18.44 16.35
N ILE A 406 7.86 19.69 16.71
CA ILE A 406 9.16 20.19 17.16
C ILE A 406 8.95 20.97 18.46
N ASN A 407 9.55 20.48 19.55
CA ASN A 407 9.54 21.13 20.85
C ASN A 407 10.94 21.71 21.13
N GLY A 408 11.10 23.00 20.91
CA GLY A 408 12.38 23.71 21.03
C GLY A 408 13.21 23.70 19.75
N ALA A 409 14.54 23.63 19.89
CA ALA A 409 15.45 23.67 18.75
C ALA A 409 15.53 22.29 18.06
N GLY A 410 15.37 22.26 16.75
CA GLY A 410 15.45 21.03 15.97
C GLY A 410 14.71 21.11 14.64
N GLY A 411 14.77 20.02 13.90
CA GLY A 411 14.11 19.90 12.60
C GLY A 411 14.02 18.47 12.12
N VAL A 412 13.29 18.32 11.03
CA VAL A 412 13.13 17.06 10.31
C VAL A 412 13.43 17.27 8.84
N ARG A 413 13.96 16.23 8.20
CA ARG A 413 14.19 16.17 6.76
C ARG A 413 13.77 14.79 6.26
N THR A 414 13.20 14.68 5.08
CA THR A 414 12.96 13.36 4.49
C THR A 414 14.28 12.65 4.18
N ASP A 415 14.30 11.33 4.19
CA ASP A 415 15.43 10.53 3.69
C ASP A 415 15.47 10.44 2.15
N ARG A 416 14.34 10.71 1.48
CA ARG A 416 14.21 10.76 0.02
C ARG A 416 14.71 12.07 -0.56
N GLY A 417 15.79 11.98 -1.35
CA GLY A 417 16.42 13.10 -2.03
C GLY A 417 15.93 13.29 -3.46
N LEU A 418 15.88 14.54 -3.90
CA LEU A 418 15.42 14.97 -5.21
C LEU A 418 16.58 15.61 -5.97
N THR A 419 16.85 15.14 -7.18
CA THR A 419 17.99 15.55 -8.02
C THR A 419 17.59 16.13 -9.39
N SER A 420 16.37 15.86 -9.86
CA SER A 420 15.83 16.26 -11.17
C SER A 420 14.30 16.29 -11.11
N GLY A 421 13.65 16.92 -12.09
CA GLY A 421 12.19 17.01 -12.19
C GLY A 421 11.56 18.20 -11.44
N LYS A 422 10.24 18.38 -11.65
CA LYS A 422 9.40 19.37 -10.98
C LYS A 422 8.50 18.69 -9.96
N TRP A 423 8.61 19.05 -8.68
CA TRP A 423 7.98 18.38 -7.55
C TRP A 423 7.17 19.34 -6.68
N TYR A 424 5.97 18.92 -6.28
CA TYR A 424 5.06 19.69 -5.44
C TYR A 424 4.61 18.92 -4.21
N TRP A 425 4.56 19.61 -3.07
CA TRP A 425 3.95 19.12 -1.84
C TRP A 425 3.36 20.26 -1.02
N GLU A 426 2.53 19.92 -0.04
CA GLU A 426 1.90 20.88 0.87
C GLU A 426 2.29 20.62 2.32
N ALA A 427 2.37 21.69 3.11
CA ALA A 427 2.50 21.65 4.55
C ALA A 427 1.33 22.42 5.18
N PHE A 428 0.45 21.73 5.89
CA PHE A 428 -0.59 22.33 6.70
C PHE A 428 -0.04 22.71 8.07
N VAL A 429 0.02 24.01 8.34
CA VAL A 429 0.64 24.55 9.56
C VAL A 429 -0.38 24.48 10.70
N LEU A 430 0.01 23.86 11.82
CA LEU A 430 -0.84 23.70 13.00
C LEU A 430 -0.32 24.46 14.24
N GLY A 431 0.92 24.98 14.20
CA GLY A 431 1.53 25.76 15.27
C GLY A 431 1.48 27.28 15.05
N SER A 432 1.47 28.06 16.12
CA SER A 432 1.41 29.54 16.11
C SER A 432 2.77 30.25 16.20
N SER A 433 3.88 29.50 16.18
CA SER A 433 5.26 30.03 16.26
C SER A 433 5.96 30.07 14.89
N ASN A 434 7.15 30.70 14.80
CA ASN A 434 7.84 30.98 13.54
C ASN A 434 8.40 29.69 12.89
N THR A 435 7.54 29.00 12.14
CA THR A 435 7.88 27.79 11.37
C THR A 435 8.81 28.09 10.20
N HIS A 436 9.75 27.18 9.89
CA HIS A 436 10.50 27.20 8.64
C HIS A 436 10.20 25.96 7.80
N ILE A 437 9.80 26.17 6.53
CA ILE A 437 9.47 25.11 5.56
C ILE A 437 10.36 25.28 4.33
N GLY A 438 10.94 24.20 3.80
CA GLY A 438 11.79 24.31 2.62
C GLY A 438 12.50 23.02 2.23
N VAL A 439 13.74 23.15 1.78
CA VAL A 439 14.63 22.04 1.45
C VAL A 439 16.02 22.20 2.04
N ALA A 440 16.75 21.11 2.17
CA ALA A 440 18.17 21.12 2.52
C ALA A 440 18.94 19.97 1.86
N THR A 441 20.27 20.03 1.87
CA THR A 441 21.13 18.89 1.52
C THR A 441 21.16 17.84 2.65
N SER A 442 21.76 16.68 2.39
CA SER A 442 21.97 15.64 3.40
C SER A 442 22.86 16.07 4.58
N ASN A 443 23.67 17.12 4.40
CA ASN A 443 24.64 17.61 5.38
C ASN A 443 24.04 18.56 6.45
N VAL A 444 22.74 18.82 6.43
CA VAL A 444 22.10 19.69 7.42
C VAL A 444 22.17 19.09 8.82
N ALA A 445 22.60 19.87 9.82
CA ALA A 445 22.56 19.46 11.21
C ALA A 445 21.12 19.63 11.75
N LEU A 446 20.37 18.52 11.81
CA LEU A 446 18.96 18.56 12.21
C LEU A 446 18.72 19.03 13.66
N SER A 447 19.72 18.99 14.53
CA SER A 447 19.67 19.57 15.87
C SER A 447 19.65 21.11 15.88
N ASN A 448 20.17 21.75 14.82
CA ASN A 448 20.17 23.20 14.66
C ASN A 448 20.21 23.60 13.17
N PRO A 449 19.10 23.45 12.42
CA PRO A 449 19.11 23.70 10.98
C PRO A 449 19.33 25.18 10.62
N VAL A 450 18.88 26.12 11.48
CA VAL A 450 19.12 27.56 11.26
C VAL A 450 20.61 27.90 11.23
N GLY A 451 21.42 27.22 12.06
CA GLY A 451 22.88 27.34 12.09
C GLY A 451 23.61 26.62 10.95
N SER A 452 22.90 25.78 10.17
CA SER A 452 23.48 25.02 9.06
C SER A 452 23.60 25.85 7.76
N GLY A 453 23.11 27.10 7.75
CA GLY A 453 23.44 28.10 6.74
C GLY A 453 23.19 27.70 5.29
N ALA A 454 24.27 27.73 4.48
CA ALA A 454 24.27 27.61 3.03
C ALA A 454 23.66 26.32 2.46
N VAL A 455 23.43 25.30 3.30
CA VAL A 455 22.84 24.02 2.89
C VAL A 455 21.30 23.95 3.03
N VAL A 456 20.67 25.04 3.49
CA VAL A 456 19.21 25.16 3.70
C VAL A 456 18.64 26.23 2.76
N ARG A 457 17.43 25.99 2.24
CA ARG A 457 16.61 26.98 1.52
C ARG A 457 15.20 26.90 2.06
N SER A 458 14.78 27.89 2.86
CA SER A 458 13.48 27.85 3.53
C SER A 458 12.71 29.16 3.47
N TYR A 459 11.41 29.04 3.68
CA TYR A 459 10.45 30.10 3.89
C TYR A 459 10.00 30.06 5.35
N ALA A 460 10.01 31.22 6.02
CA ALA A 460 9.69 31.36 7.43
C ALA A 460 8.28 31.94 7.63
N GLY A 461 7.61 31.58 8.72
CA GLY A 461 6.29 32.10 9.10
C GLY A 461 6.21 33.63 9.16
N SER A 462 7.34 34.29 9.42
CA SER A 462 7.49 35.76 9.34
C SER A 462 7.38 36.36 7.93
N GLY A 463 7.36 35.56 6.86
CA GLY A 463 7.37 36.02 5.46
C GLY A 463 8.78 36.18 4.87
N LEU A 464 9.82 35.82 5.62
CA LEU A 464 11.21 35.89 5.20
C LEU A 464 11.66 34.58 4.54
N LYS A 465 12.56 34.65 3.56
CA LYS A 465 13.30 33.47 3.09
C LYS A 465 14.65 33.38 3.78
N TRP A 466 15.17 32.16 3.92
CA TRP A 466 16.40 31.86 4.65
C TRP A 466 17.33 30.91 3.90
N ASN A 467 18.61 31.29 3.83
CA ASN A 467 19.71 30.48 3.29
C ASN A 467 21.00 30.59 4.11
N GLY A 468 20.87 30.84 5.41
CA GLY A 468 21.95 31.28 6.31
C GLY A 468 21.90 32.77 6.66
N SER A 469 21.05 33.52 5.97
CA SER A 469 20.65 34.87 6.32
C SER A 469 19.18 35.09 5.96
N ALA A 470 18.49 35.98 6.68
CA ALA A 470 17.12 36.35 6.39
C ALA A 470 17.06 37.40 5.27
N ALA A 471 16.12 37.22 4.34
CA ALA A 471 15.78 38.22 3.33
C ALA A 471 14.25 38.30 3.15
N SER A 472 13.75 39.48 2.77
CA SER A 472 12.34 39.67 2.41
C SER A 472 11.97 38.80 1.21
N TYR A 473 10.77 38.22 1.23
CA TYR A 473 10.31 37.35 0.15
C TYR A 473 8.80 37.34 -0.03
N GLY A 474 8.03 36.92 0.97
CA GLY A 474 6.60 36.67 0.83
C GLY A 474 5.76 37.11 2.02
N SER A 475 4.47 36.78 1.98
CA SER A 475 3.52 37.12 3.05
C SER A 475 3.67 36.22 4.27
N SER A 476 3.65 36.78 5.48
CA SER A 476 3.65 35.98 6.72
C SER A 476 2.52 34.94 6.75
N TYR A 477 2.73 33.83 7.44
CA TYR A 477 1.78 32.72 7.57
C TYR A 477 1.82 32.10 8.97
N THR A 478 0.72 31.46 9.38
CA THR A 478 0.51 30.95 10.75
C THR A 478 -0.35 29.68 10.77
N SER A 479 -0.74 29.23 11.96
CA SER A 479 -1.65 28.10 12.16
C SER A 479 -2.92 28.24 11.32
N GLY A 480 -3.27 27.18 10.60
CA GLY A 480 -4.40 27.12 9.68
C GLY A 480 -4.05 27.42 8.21
N ASP A 481 -2.86 27.97 7.93
CA ASP A 481 -2.39 28.17 6.55
C ASP A 481 -1.83 26.87 5.95
N VAL A 482 -1.96 26.73 4.63
CA VAL A 482 -1.23 25.73 3.84
C VAL A 482 -0.14 26.40 3.04
N ILE A 483 1.07 25.87 3.16
CA ILE A 483 2.21 26.27 2.36
C ILE A 483 2.46 25.19 1.30
N GLY A 484 2.28 25.55 0.03
CA GLY A 484 2.69 24.74 -1.10
C GLY A 484 4.16 24.98 -1.43
N ILE A 485 4.89 23.92 -1.76
CA ILE A 485 6.32 23.98 -2.08
C ILE A 485 6.49 23.41 -3.49
N GLY A 486 6.83 24.28 -4.44
CA GLY A 486 7.17 23.92 -5.82
C GLY A 486 8.68 23.91 -6.01
N LEU A 487 9.26 22.71 -6.07
CA LEU A 487 10.68 22.48 -6.34
C LEU A 487 10.88 22.13 -7.82
N ASP A 488 11.63 22.94 -8.56
CA ASP A 488 11.99 22.66 -9.94
C ASP A 488 13.50 22.39 -10.01
N MET A 489 13.91 21.12 -10.01
CA MET A 489 15.33 20.76 -10.12
C MET A 489 15.84 20.85 -11.56
N ASP A 490 14.96 20.86 -12.55
CA ASP A 490 15.33 21.00 -13.96
C ASP A 490 15.77 22.43 -14.28
N GLU A 491 15.10 23.43 -13.69
CA GLU A 491 15.49 24.84 -13.78
C GLU A 491 16.34 25.31 -12.59
N GLY A 492 16.30 24.60 -11.47
CA GLY A 492 17.04 24.92 -10.24
C GLY A 492 16.34 25.94 -9.34
N THR A 493 15.01 26.01 -9.37
CA THR A 493 14.21 27.01 -8.65
C THR A 493 13.40 26.41 -7.49
N LEU A 494 13.15 27.22 -6.46
CA LEU A 494 12.24 26.91 -5.35
C LEU A 494 11.21 28.03 -5.23
N THR A 495 9.93 27.66 -5.34
CA THR A 495 8.80 28.59 -5.27
C THR A 495 7.87 28.15 -4.14
N PHE A 496 7.39 29.10 -3.34
CA PHE A 496 6.43 28.82 -2.28
C PHE A 496 5.06 29.43 -2.60
N TYR A 497 4.01 28.76 -2.16
CA TYR A 497 2.61 29.17 -2.34
C TYR A 497 1.97 29.27 -0.96
N LYS A 498 1.23 30.36 -0.70
CA LYS A 498 0.40 30.49 0.51
C LYS A 498 -1.06 30.34 0.12
N ASN A 499 -1.71 29.30 0.63
CA ASN A 499 -3.13 29.03 0.36
C ASN A 499 -3.46 29.07 -1.14
N GLY A 500 -2.63 28.41 -1.96
CA GLY A 500 -2.75 28.34 -3.42
C GLY A 500 -2.18 29.53 -4.19
N VAL A 501 -1.79 30.63 -3.53
CA VAL A 501 -1.26 31.82 -4.20
C VAL A 501 0.27 31.84 -4.19
N SER A 502 0.89 31.89 -5.37
CA SER A 502 2.35 31.96 -5.52
C SER A 502 2.93 33.19 -4.83
N GLN A 503 4.07 33.02 -4.14
CA GLN A 503 4.85 34.10 -3.55
C GLN A 503 6.07 34.49 -4.43
N GLY A 504 6.12 34.00 -5.68
CA GLY A 504 7.27 34.17 -6.59
C GLY A 504 8.41 33.19 -6.32
N ALA A 505 9.47 33.19 -7.13
CA ALA A 505 10.62 32.32 -6.90
C ALA A 505 11.45 32.79 -5.70
N ALA A 506 11.57 31.95 -4.66
CA ALA A 506 12.40 32.25 -3.49
C ALA A 506 13.89 32.10 -3.80
N PHE A 507 14.23 31.03 -4.52
CA PHE A 507 15.61 30.65 -4.80
C PHE A 507 15.73 30.13 -6.23
N THR A 508 16.90 30.32 -6.82
CA THR A 508 17.23 29.94 -8.21
C THR A 508 18.58 29.22 -8.31
N ASP A 509 19.16 28.86 -7.17
CA ASP A 509 20.52 28.31 -7.05
C ASP A 509 20.53 26.82 -6.67
N LEU A 510 19.40 26.10 -6.78
CA LEU A 510 19.29 24.75 -6.23
C LEU A 510 20.21 23.72 -6.91
N LYS A 511 20.54 23.92 -8.19
CA LYS A 511 21.50 23.04 -8.89
C LYS A 511 22.87 23.02 -8.21
N SER A 512 23.26 24.11 -7.54
CA SER A 512 24.53 24.17 -6.80
C SER A 512 24.54 23.29 -5.54
N LEU A 513 23.37 22.90 -5.03
CA LEU A 513 23.23 22.06 -3.84
C LEU A 513 23.25 20.55 -4.18
N GLY A 514 23.11 20.18 -5.45
CA GLY A 514 22.97 18.79 -5.87
C GLY A 514 21.64 18.20 -5.39
N THR A 515 21.70 17.11 -4.63
CA THR A 515 20.51 16.48 -4.07
C THR A 515 19.93 17.30 -2.91
N VAL A 516 18.65 17.63 -3.00
CA VAL A 516 17.92 18.33 -1.94
C VAL A 516 16.75 17.51 -1.41
N TYR A 517 16.36 17.77 -0.18
CA TYR A 517 15.36 17.00 0.55
C TYR A 517 14.39 17.95 1.26
N PRO A 518 13.07 17.70 1.23
CA PRO A 518 12.09 18.41 2.04
C PRO A 518 12.51 18.56 3.50
N LEU A 519 12.36 19.76 4.04
CA LEU A 519 12.83 20.17 5.36
C LEU A 519 11.74 20.95 6.10
N PHE A 520 11.60 20.67 7.39
CA PHE A 520 10.82 21.46 8.33
C PHE A 520 11.57 21.65 9.64
N PHE A 521 11.68 22.87 10.14
CA PHE A 521 12.44 23.12 11.35
C PHE A 521 11.97 24.31 12.15
N SER A 522 12.43 24.35 13.40
CA SER A 522 12.27 25.48 14.30
C SER A 522 13.41 26.48 14.18
N GLY A 523 13.06 27.77 14.10
CA GLY A 523 14.02 28.88 14.14
C GLY A 523 14.48 29.26 15.56
N SER A 524 13.86 28.70 16.62
CA SER A 524 14.13 29.07 18.01
C SER A 524 14.05 27.90 18.98
N SER A 525 14.78 27.98 20.09
CA SER A 525 14.69 27.03 21.20
C SER A 525 13.40 27.14 22.03
N SER A 526 12.58 28.17 21.82
CA SER A 526 11.30 28.40 22.52
C SER A 526 10.07 27.96 21.74
N ASP A 527 10.22 27.66 20.45
CA ASP A 527 9.10 27.41 19.56
C ASP A 527 8.53 25.99 19.76
N HIS A 528 7.22 25.88 19.59
CA HIS A 528 6.49 24.62 19.62
C HIS A 528 5.71 24.51 18.32
N LEU A 529 6.29 23.78 17.37
CA LEU A 529 5.78 23.72 16.00
C LEU A 529 5.06 22.40 15.77
N LYS A 530 3.98 22.49 14.99
CA LYS A 530 3.28 21.32 14.46
C LYS A 530 2.91 21.59 13.02
N ALA A 531 3.12 20.61 12.15
CA ALA A 531 2.66 20.65 10.77
C ALA A 531 2.29 19.25 10.29
N VAL A 532 1.39 19.17 9.31
CA VAL A 532 1.08 17.94 8.58
C VAL A 532 1.51 18.14 7.14
N PHE A 533 2.39 17.26 6.66
CA PHE A 533 2.84 17.25 5.28
C PHE A 533 1.90 16.42 4.43
N ASN A 534 1.60 16.89 3.23
CA ASN A 534 0.98 16.12 2.17
C ASN A 534 1.94 16.09 0.99
N PHE A 535 2.59 14.94 0.78
CA PHE A 535 3.50 14.71 -0.35
C PHE A 535 2.80 14.15 -1.59
N GLY A 536 1.47 14.04 -1.57
CA GLY A 536 0.65 13.44 -2.64
C GLY A 536 -0.15 12.21 -2.20
N HIS A 537 0.04 11.74 -0.97
CA HIS A 537 -0.71 10.62 -0.40
C HIS A 537 -2.17 11.01 -0.04
N ASN A 538 -2.51 12.29 -0.07
CA ASN A 538 -3.88 12.81 -0.06
C ASN A 538 -4.07 13.78 -1.24
N PRO A 539 -5.30 14.00 -1.73
CA PRO A 539 -5.56 15.13 -2.62
C PRO A 539 -5.01 16.43 -2.02
N PHE A 540 -4.28 17.20 -2.81
CA PHE A 540 -3.80 18.52 -2.40
C PHE A 540 -4.99 19.45 -2.16
N ARG A 541 -4.86 20.35 -1.18
CA ARG A 541 -5.91 21.30 -0.83
C ARG A 541 -6.04 22.41 -1.88
N TYR A 542 -4.95 22.72 -2.56
CA TYR A 542 -4.90 23.70 -3.64
C TYR A 542 -4.47 23.05 -4.95
N GLU A 543 -4.80 23.72 -6.06
CA GLU A 543 -4.43 23.26 -7.40
C GLU A 543 -2.89 23.20 -7.54
N VAL A 544 -2.40 22.07 -8.06
CA VAL A 544 -0.98 21.87 -8.29
C VAL A 544 -0.55 22.72 -9.50
N PRO A 545 0.53 23.52 -9.38
CA PRO A 545 1.04 24.30 -10.51
C PRO A 545 1.38 23.40 -11.72
N LEU A 546 1.12 23.92 -12.92
CA LEU A 546 1.28 23.17 -14.16
C LEU A 546 2.69 22.56 -14.29
N GLY A 547 2.76 21.27 -14.60
CA GLY A 547 4.00 20.54 -14.87
C GLY A 547 4.72 20.00 -13.63
N TYR A 548 4.17 20.18 -12.43
CA TYR A 548 4.72 19.60 -11.20
C TYR A 548 4.08 18.23 -10.89
N SER A 549 4.92 17.27 -10.49
CA SER A 549 4.51 15.96 -9.98
C SER A 549 4.46 15.96 -8.45
N SER A 550 3.63 15.10 -7.84
CA SER A 550 3.69 14.84 -6.40
C SER A 550 4.92 14.02 -6.03
N LEU A 551 5.42 14.16 -4.80
CA LEU A 551 6.53 13.34 -4.31
C LEU A 551 6.11 11.88 -4.13
N VAL A 552 4.85 11.66 -3.75
CA VAL A 552 4.24 10.35 -3.54
C VAL A 552 3.12 10.16 -4.57
N PRO A 553 2.99 8.96 -5.19
CA PRO A 553 1.87 8.65 -6.07
C PRO A 553 0.52 8.86 -5.37
N THR A 554 -0.49 9.28 -6.13
CA THR A 554 -1.87 9.40 -5.65
C THR A 554 -2.28 8.10 -4.93
N PRO A 555 -2.90 8.17 -3.74
CA PRO A 555 -3.29 6.97 -3.00
C PRO A 555 -4.10 6.04 -3.90
N THR A 556 -3.69 4.78 -3.93
CA THR A 556 -4.37 3.69 -4.65
C THR A 556 -5.41 3.00 -3.77
N HIS A 557 -5.45 3.34 -2.48
CA HIS A 557 -6.37 2.76 -1.49
C HIS A 557 -6.89 3.82 -0.52
N ALA A 558 -8.13 3.64 -0.09
CA ALA A 558 -8.78 4.35 1.00
C ALA A 558 -8.96 3.39 2.17
N PHE A 559 -8.78 3.90 3.39
CA PHE A 559 -8.75 3.09 4.59
C PHE A 559 -9.81 3.54 5.58
N THR A 560 -10.44 2.58 6.25
CA THR A 560 -11.36 2.85 7.36
C THR A 560 -11.09 1.90 8.50
N LEU A 561 -10.92 2.46 9.71
CA LEU A 561 -10.83 1.69 10.93
C LEU A 561 -12.20 1.63 11.61
N ARG A 562 -12.60 0.45 12.07
CA ARG A 562 -13.82 0.28 12.89
C ARG A 562 -13.68 -0.83 13.93
N LEU A 563 -14.72 -1.06 14.72
CA LEU A 563 -14.82 -2.23 15.61
C LEU A 563 -15.60 -3.37 14.94
N LEU A 564 -15.31 -4.60 15.40
CA LEU A 564 -16.09 -5.80 15.10
C LEU A 564 -17.51 -5.69 15.68
N THR A 565 -18.48 -6.39 15.06
CA THR A 565 -19.76 -6.69 15.71
C THR A 565 -19.64 -7.93 16.62
N GLY A 566 -20.37 -7.95 17.74
CA GLY A 566 -20.23 -8.95 18.81
C GLY A 566 -21.50 -9.71 19.20
N GLY A 567 -22.63 -9.48 18.51
CA GLY A 567 -23.93 -10.07 18.81
C GLY A 567 -24.65 -9.43 20.00
N ILE A 568 -25.95 -9.12 19.87
CA ILE A 568 -26.71 -8.34 20.88
C ILE A 568 -27.00 -9.10 22.18
N SER A 569 -26.77 -10.43 22.17
CA SER A 569 -26.93 -11.34 23.31
C SER A 569 -25.98 -12.53 23.16
N PRO A 570 -25.74 -13.36 24.20
CA PRO A 570 -24.89 -14.55 24.09
C PRO A 570 -25.32 -15.57 23.02
N ASN A 571 -26.62 -15.59 22.69
CA ASN A 571 -27.22 -16.52 21.72
C ASN A 571 -27.21 -15.98 20.29
N ASP A 572 -26.96 -14.68 20.11
CA ASP A 572 -26.85 -14.07 18.79
C ASP A 572 -25.48 -14.39 18.19
N LYS A 573 -25.47 -15.22 17.14
CA LYS A 573 -24.27 -15.66 16.41
C LYS A 573 -24.16 -15.06 15.02
N ASP A 574 -25.09 -14.19 14.62
CA ASP A 574 -25.04 -13.49 13.33
C ASP A 574 -24.21 -12.20 13.47
N ASN A 575 -22.92 -12.38 13.70
CA ASN A 575 -21.98 -11.29 13.91
C ASN A 575 -20.57 -11.66 13.45
N GLU A 576 -19.74 -10.63 13.27
CA GLU A 576 -18.39 -10.79 12.74
C GLU A 576 -17.44 -11.50 13.70
N TRP A 577 -17.63 -11.32 15.01
CA TRP A 577 -16.81 -12.02 16.00
C TRP A 577 -16.99 -13.53 15.87
N ASP A 578 -18.23 -14.03 15.92
CA ASP A 578 -18.51 -15.46 15.78
C ASP A 578 -18.17 -15.99 14.37
N LYS A 579 -18.19 -15.14 13.34
CA LYS A 579 -17.80 -15.51 11.97
C LYS A 579 -16.29 -15.68 11.80
N TYR A 580 -15.47 -14.77 12.34
CA TYR A 580 -14.03 -14.72 12.02
C TYR A 580 -13.10 -15.17 13.16
N MET A 581 -13.51 -15.04 14.42
CA MET A 581 -12.64 -15.28 15.57
C MET A 581 -12.65 -16.77 16.00
N THR A 582 -12.03 -17.63 15.20
CA THR A 582 -12.18 -19.10 15.29
C THR A 582 -11.11 -19.85 16.10
N ASP A 583 -9.88 -19.33 16.24
CA ASP A 583 -8.76 -20.01 16.92
C ASP A 583 -7.93 -19.03 17.76
N ASP A 584 -7.80 -19.31 19.07
CA ASP A 584 -7.02 -18.47 20.01
C ASP A 584 -5.56 -18.29 19.56
N ARG A 585 -4.98 -19.26 18.83
CA ARG A 585 -3.59 -19.24 18.35
C ARG A 585 -3.39 -18.27 17.19
N ILE A 586 -4.38 -18.15 16.31
CA ILE A 586 -4.34 -17.17 15.20
C ILE A 586 -4.54 -15.77 15.76
N TRP A 587 -5.47 -15.63 16.71
CA TRP A 587 -5.91 -14.35 17.23
C TRP A 587 -5.16 -13.91 18.48
N ASN A 588 -4.10 -14.61 18.90
CA ASN A 588 -3.34 -14.34 20.12
C ASN A 588 -4.27 -14.00 21.31
N ASN A 589 -5.36 -14.74 21.44
CA ASN A 589 -6.40 -14.38 22.38
C ASN A 589 -6.00 -14.85 23.78
N VAL A 590 -5.72 -13.87 24.63
CA VAL A 590 -5.40 -14.05 26.05
C VAL A 590 -6.63 -13.71 26.89
N ASN A 591 -6.54 -13.78 28.22
CA ASN A 591 -7.64 -13.41 29.11
C ASN A 591 -7.91 -11.88 29.14
N HIS A 592 -8.31 -11.30 28.01
CA HIS A 592 -8.61 -9.88 27.82
C HIS A 592 -9.82 -9.72 26.88
N GLY A 593 -10.80 -8.95 27.32
CA GLY A 593 -11.99 -8.68 26.53
C GLY A 593 -11.73 -7.59 25.48
N SER A 594 -12.33 -7.72 24.30
CA SER A 594 -12.29 -6.73 23.24
C SER A 594 -13.67 -6.07 23.10
N TRP A 595 -13.70 -4.73 23.10
CA TRP A 595 -14.89 -3.95 22.77
C TRP A 595 -15.35 -4.24 21.34
N THR A 596 -16.66 -4.32 21.18
CA THR A 596 -17.33 -4.44 19.88
C THR A 596 -18.24 -3.23 19.67
N SER A 597 -18.65 -2.99 18.43
CA SER A 597 -19.61 -1.92 18.10
C SER A 597 -21.03 -2.22 18.57
N THR A 598 -21.28 -3.41 19.09
CA THR A 598 -22.63 -3.90 19.40
C THR A 598 -23.14 -3.43 20.75
N THR A 599 -24.36 -2.91 20.76
CA THR A 599 -25.13 -2.58 21.97
C THR A 599 -25.79 -3.84 22.53
N ASP A 600 -25.70 -4.02 23.84
CA ASP A 600 -26.40 -5.09 24.56
C ASP A 600 -27.91 -4.86 24.50
N GLN A 601 -28.67 -5.89 24.10
CA GLN A 601 -30.13 -5.84 24.03
C GLN A 601 -30.78 -5.51 25.38
N SER A 602 -30.17 -5.97 26.47
CA SER A 602 -30.68 -5.80 27.84
C SER A 602 -30.30 -4.46 28.47
N ASN A 603 -29.30 -3.76 27.92
CA ASN A 603 -28.80 -2.50 28.46
C ASN A 603 -28.25 -1.59 27.36
N ALA A 604 -29.03 -0.58 26.95
CA ALA A 604 -28.65 0.38 25.93
C ALA A 604 -27.38 1.20 26.26
N LYS A 605 -27.00 1.30 27.55
CA LYS A 605 -25.78 1.96 28.02
C LYS A 605 -24.57 1.04 28.04
N ALA A 606 -24.75 -0.26 27.79
CA ALA A 606 -23.67 -1.22 27.73
C ALA A 606 -23.26 -1.51 26.28
N ARG A 607 -22.00 -1.87 26.11
CA ARG A 607 -21.47 -2.41 24.86
C ARG A 607 -20.91 -3.80 25.10
N VAL A 608 -21.04 -4.61 24.05
CA VAL A 608 -20.65 -6.00 24.08
C VAL A 608 -19.12 -6.11 24.02
N ILE A 609 -18.61 -7.00 24.86
CA ILE A 609 -17.20 -7.34 24.99
C ILE A 609 -17.06 -8.84 24.73
N ARG A 610 -16.09 -9.22 23.90
CA ARG A 610 -15.85 -10.62 23.51
C ARG A 610 -14.40 -11.05 23.79
N GLY A 611 -14.15 -12.36 23.89
CA GLY A 611 -12.79 -12.92 24.03
C GLY A 611 -12.26 -13.09 25.46
N TYR A 612 -13.00 -12.59 26.47
CA TYR A 612 -12.60 -12.72 27.87
C TYR A 612 -12.68 -14.18 28.34
N ASN A 613 -11.59 -14.75 28.88
CA ASN A 613 -11.47 -16.19 29.18
C ASN A 613 -11.76 -17.13 27.97
N GLY A 614 -11.57 -16.67 26.73
CA GLY A 614 -11.75 -17.48 25.51
C GLY A 614 -12.64 -16.80 24.45
N LEU A 615 -12.41 -17.12 23.18
CA LEU A 615 -13.08 -16.47 22.03
C LEU A 615 -14.61 -16.63 22.01
N THR A 616 -15.15 -17.71 22.56
CA THR A 616 -16.59 -17.98 22.56
C THR A 616 -17.35 -17.18 23.61
N ASN A 617 -16.66 -16.60 24.59
CA ASN A 617 -17.30 -15.91 25.71
C ASN A 617 -17.84 -14.53 25.30
N TRP A 618 -18.98 -14.21 25.91
CA TRP A 618 -19.73 -12.98 25.71
C TRP A 618 -19.94 -12.30 27.05
N THR A 619 -19.73 -10.99 27.11
CA THR A 619 -20.09 -10.15 28.26
C THR A 619 -20.41 -8.74 27.77
N SER A 620 -20.86 -7.86 28.65
CA SER A 620 -21.11 -6.45 28.34
C SER A 620 -20.70 -5.57 29.51
N GLY A 621 -20.48 -4.29 29.24
CA GLY A 621 -20.08 -3.32 30.26
C GLY A 621 -20.45 -1.90 29.87
N THR A 622 -20.54 -1.01 30.86
CA THR A 622 -20.80 0.43 30.63
C THR A 622 -19.67 1.05 29.82
N THR A 623 -19.97 2.08 29.02
CA THR A 623 -19.05 2.60 28.01
C THR A 623 -17.85 3.36 28.58
N ASP A 624 -17.90 3.74 29.85
CA ASP A 624 -16.88 4.47 30.61
C ASP A 624 -15.83 3.54 31.27
N LEU A 625 -16.00 2.22 31.20
CA LEU A 625 -15.09 1.25 31.81
C LEU A 625 -13.67 1.33 31.23
N THR A 626 -12.68 1.53 32.10
CA THR A 626 -11.24 1.61 31.78
C THR A 626 -10.42 0.49 32.41
N THR A 627 -11.05 -0.62 32.83
CA THR A 627 -10.35 -1.71 33.50
C THR A 627 -9.32 -2.37 32.57
N PRO A 628 -8.09 -2.67 33.04
CA PRO A 628 -7.03 -3.25 32.19
C PRO A 628 -7.41 -4.57 31.49
N GLY A 629 -8.41 -5.30 31.99
CA GLY A 629 -8.94 -6.50 31.32
C GLY A 629 -9.82 -6.22 30.08
N ARG A 630 -9.88 -4.98 29.59
CA ARG A 630 -10.70 -4.54 28.45
C ARG A 630 -9.84 -3.77 27.46
N GLY A 631 -10.01 -4.06 26.17
CA GLY A 631 -9.26 -3.45 25.09
C GLY A 631 -10.04 -3.48 23.79
N PHE A 632 -9.38 -3.46 22.64
CA PHE A 632 -10.05 -3.57 21.35
C PHE A 632 -9.17 -4.17 20.26
N ARG A 633 -9.84 -4.65 19.21
CA ARG A 633 -9.25 -5.15 17.97
C ARG A 633 -9.79 -4.32 16.82
N PRO A 634 -8.98 -3.45 16.19
CA PRO A 634 -9.46 -2.72 15.03
C PRO A 634 -9.74 -3.69 13.88
N VAL A 635 -10.78 -3.36 13.12
CA VAL A 635 -11.03 -3.86 11.78
C VAL A 635 -10.55 -2.78 10.81
N LEU A 636 -9.67 -3.15 9.89
CA LEU A 636 -9.25 -2.31 8.78
C LEU A 636 -10.02 -2.71 7.53
N LEU A 637 -10.71 -1.74 6.93
CA LEU A 637 -11.29 -1.85 5.61
C LEU A 637 -10.37 -1.18 4.61
N ILE A 638 -10.03 -1.89 3.54
CA ILE A 638 -9.21 -1.38 2.44
C ILE A 638 -10.08 -1.34 1.19
N GLU A 639 -10.30 -0.15 0.68
CA GLU A 639 -11.00 0.09 -0.58
C GLU A 639 -9.97 0.52 -1.63
N SER A 640 -9.83 -0.20 -2.73
CA SER A 640 -9.00 0.28 -3.84
C SER A 640 -9.63 1.53 -4.44
N ILE A 641 -8.90 2.64 -4.37
CA ILE A 641 -9.24 3.87 -5.08
C ILE A 641 -8.94 3.61 -6.55
N ASN A 642 -10.02 3.31 -7.27
CA ASN A 642 -9.99 3.16 -8.72
C ASN A 642 -9.73 4.53 -9.37
N ASN A 643 -8.48 4.99 -9.34
CA ASN A 643 -8.00 6.02 -10.24
C ASN A 643 -8.02 5.45 -11.66
N ASN A 644 -8.57 6.20 -12.61
CA ASN A 644 -8.52 5.84 -14.03
C ASN A 644 -7.07 5.43 -14.37
N ARG A 645 -6.89 4.20 -14.87
CA ARG A 645 -5.58 3.74 -15.35
C ARG A 645 -5.52 3.98 -16.85
N PHE A 646 -4.45 4.60 -17.29
CA PHE A 646 -4.24 5.01 -18.67
C PHE A 646 -3.16 4.16 -19.31
N LEU A 647 -3.43 3.66 -20.51
CA LEU A 647 -2.43 3.08 -21.40
C LEU A 647 -2.55 3.77 -22.76
N ILE A 648 -1.49 3.75 -23.55
CA ILE A 648 -1.51 4.31 -24.91
C ILE A 648 -1.48 3.17 -25.91
N LEU A 649 -2.40 3.17 -26.87
CA LEU A 649 -2.32 2.29 -28.02
C LEU A 649 -1.52 2.99 -29.12
N ASP A 650 -0.40 2.37 -29.49
CA ASP A 650 0.54 2.79 -30.53
C ASP A 650 0.52 1.75 -31.65
N GLY A 651 -0.40 1.90 -32.62
CA GLY A 651 -0.72 0.86 -33.58
C GLY A 651 -1.44 -0.33 -32.92
N THR A 652 -0.77 -1.47 -32.81
CA THR A 652 -1.28 -2.67 -32.10
C THR A 652 -0.71 -2.82 -30.69
N ASP A 653 0.38 -2.11 -30.39
CA ASP A 653 1.09 -2.19 -29.13
C ASP A 653 0.36 -1.35 -28.08
N VAL A 654 0.12 -1.94 -26.92
CA VAL A 654 -0.35 -1.21 -25.74
C VAL A 654 0.87 -0.84 -24.91
N LYS A 655 1.03 0.44 -24.61
CA LYS A 655 2.22 1.01 -24.00
C LYS A 655 1.91 1.79 -22.74
N THR A 656 2.90 1.84 -21.86
CA THR A 656 2.97 2.70 -20.68
C THR A 656 4.20 3.61 -20.78
N TYR A 657 4.18 4.75 -20.11
CA TYR A 657 5.32 5.65 -20.04
C TYR A 657 5.87 5.65 -18.62
N THR A 658 7.16 5.40 -18.49
CA THR A 658 7.88 5.38 -17.22
C THR A 658 9.03 6.39 -17.25
N SER A 659 9.76 6.51 -16.15
CA SER A 659 10.97 7.34 -16.09
C SER A 659 12.07 6.88 -17.06
N SER A 660 12.04 5.63 -17.54
CA SER A 660 12.95 5.11 -18.56
C SER A 660 12.42 5.25 -20.00
N GLY A 661 11.22 5.82 -20.18
CA GLY A 661 10.58 6.06 -21.47
C GLY A 661 9.38 5.16 -21.75
N TRP A 662 9.04 5.00 -23.03
CA TRP A 662 7.93 4.14 -23.48
C TRP A 662 8.26 2.65 -23.35
N GLU A 663 7.41 1.90 -22.66
CA GLU A 663 7.47 0.44 -22.51
C GLU A 663 6.23 -0.20 -23.16
N THR A 664 6.41 -1.25 -23.95
CA THR A 664 5.28 -2.06 -24.46
C THR A 664 4.87 -3.07 -23.39
N VAL A 665 3.60 -3.02 -22.99
CA VAL A 665 3.03 -3.84 -21.91
C VAL A 665 2.13 -4.96 -22.43
N GLY A 666 1.80 -4.94 -23.73
CA GLY A 666 1.05 -5.98 -24.41
C GLY A 666 0.53 -5.50 -25.76
N THR A 667 -0.52 -6.15 -26.26
CA THR A 667 -1.16 -5.81 -27.54
C THR A 667 -2.68 -5.71 -27.38
N THR A 668 -3.35 -5.03 -28.30
CA THR A 668 -4.83 -4.97 -28.31
C THR A 668 -5.48 -6.34 -28.56
N PRO A 669 -6.62 -6.69 -27.91
CA PRO A 669 -7.35 -5.91 -26.91
C PRO A 669 -6.64 -5.91 -25.54
N PRO A 670 -6.63 -4.77 -24.82
CA PRO A 670 -6.00 -4.68 -23.52
C PRO A 670 -6.71 -5.56 -22.48
N THR A 671 -5.96 -6.13 -21.54
CA THR A 671 -6.49 -6.93 -20.42
C THR A 671 -6.54 -6.09 -19.13
N ASP A 672 -7.36 -6.50 -18.16
CA ASP A 672 -7.42 -5.86 -16.85
C ASP A 672 -6.05 -5.86 -16.14
N ASP A 673 -5.28 -6.94 -16.29
CA ASP A 673 -3.93 -7.09 -15.73
C ASP A 673 -2.96 -6.02 -16.26
N MET A 674 -3.03 -5.72 -17.56
CA MET A 674 -2.21 -4.66 -18.19
C MET A 674 -2.51 -3.30 -17.56
N PHE A 675 -3.76 -2.99 -17.22
CA PHE A 675 -4.11 -1.75 -16.56
C PHE A 675 -3.74 -1.74 -15.07
N LEU A 676 -3.99 -2.84 -14.37
CA LEU A 676 -3.73 -2.97 -12.94
C LEU A 676 -2.25 -2.84 -12.62
N ASN A 677 -1.40 -3.56 -13.37
CA ASN A 677 0.03 -3.65 -13.07
C ASN A 677 0.88 -2.62 -13.81
N LYS A 678 0.42 -2.11 -14.95
CA LYS A 678 1.24 -1.25 -15.84
C LYS A 678 0.56 0.05 -16.26
N GLY A 679 -0.70 0.27 -15.90
CA GLY A 679 -1.44 1.48 -16.26
C GLY A 679 -0.91 2.74 -15.57
N MET A 680 -0.72 3.80 -16.34
CA MET A 680 -0.35 5.11 -15.82
C MET A 680 -1.49 5.72 -15.02
N LEU A 681 -1.17 6.45 -13.95
CA LEU A 681 -2.15 7.17 -13.13
C LEU A 681 -2.41 8.60 -13.62
N ASP A 682 -1.45 9.17 -14.36
CA ASP A 682 -1.50 10.55 -14.82
C ASP A 682 -0.91 10.66 -16.24
N LEU A 683 -1.73 11.12 -17.17
CA LEU A 683 -1.35 11.35 -18.57
C LEU A 683 -0.42 12.55 -18.75
N SER A 684 -0.36 13.47 -17.78
CA SER A 684 0.51 14.65 -17.86
C SER A 684 1.98 14.24 -17.98
N THR A 685 2.34 13.12 -17.34
CA THR A 685 3.70 12.56 -17.34
C THR A 685 4.19 12.15 -18.73
N CYS A 686 3.30 11.64 -19.59
CA CYS A 686 3.66 11.21 -20.94
C CYS A 686 3.42 12.30 -22.01
N ALA A 687 2.65 13.34 -21.70
CA ALA A 687 2.23 14.36 -22.66
C ALA A 687 3.38 14.97 -23.49
N PRO A 688 4.55 15.33 -22.91
CA PRO A 688 5.68 15.86 -23.68
C PRO A 688 6.33 14.84 -24.64
N TYR A 689 6.09 13.55 -24.42
CA TYR A 689 6.75 12.42 -25.07
C TYR A 689 5.84 11.65 -26.05
N LEU A 690 4.58 12.08 -26.20
CA LEU A 690 3.64 11.50 -27.18
C LEU A 690 4.14 11.62 -28.62
N LYS A 691 4.99 12.62 -28.89
CA LYS A 691 5.64 12.84 -30.19
C LYS A 691 6.57 11.70 -30.63
N ASP A 692 7.04 10.90 -29.68
CA ASP A 692 8.00 9.80 -29.89
C ASP A 692 7.31 8.47 -30.23
N LEU A 693 5.97 8.42 -30.20
CA LEU A 693 5.17 7.26 -30.57
C LEU A 693 5.11 7.07 -32.10
N LYS A 694 4.94 5.81 -32.54
CA LYS A 694 4.94 5.47 -33.97
C LYS A 694 3.69 6.02 -34.66
N ASP A 695 2.51 5.82 -34.07
CA ASP A 695 1.21 6.29 -34.57
C ASP A 695 0.78 7.62 -33.92
N LYS A 696 1.69 8.59 -33.94
CA LYS A 696 1.46 9.94 -33.37
C LYS A 696 0.29 10.70 -34.00
N SER A 697 -0.22 10.26 -35.16
CA SER A 697 -1.39 10.84 -35.84
C SER A 697 -2.73 10.31 -35.34
N ASN A 698 -2.76 9.16 -34.66
CA ASN A 698 -3.99 8.49 -34.21
C ASN A 698 -3.83 7.93 -32.80
N LEU A 699 -3.38 8.78 -31.88
CA LEU A 699 -3.17 8.44 -30.49
C LEU A 699 -4.48 8.02 -29.82
N LYS A 700 -4.53 6.76 -29.37
CA LYS A 700 -5.66 6.22 -28.63
C LYS A 700 -5.25 6.02 -27.19
N ILE A 701 -5.94 6.71 -26.30
CA ILE A 701 -5.79 6.54 -24.86
C ILE A 701 -6.78 5.46 -24.42
N LEU A 702 -6.27 4.37 -23.89
CA LEU A 702 -7.06 3.31 -23.29
C LEU A 702 -7.25 3.66 -21.81
N VAL A 703 -8.47 3.52 -21.31
CA VAL A 703 -8.80 3.87 -19.92
C VAL A 703 -9.49 2.67 -19.28
N SER A 704 -8.91 2.14 -18.20
CA SER A 704 -9.63 1.26 -17.31
C SER A 704 -10.46 2.10 -16.35
N LYS A 705 -11.77 1.87 -16.39
CA LYS A 705 -12.74 2.43 -15.46
C LYS A 705 -13.33 1.27 -14.66
N PRO A 706 -13.53 1.40 -13.35
CA PRO A 706 -14.24 0.38 -12.59
C PRO A 706 -15.63 0.20 -13.19
N LYS A 707 -16.05 -1.06 -13.36
CA LYS A 707 -17.42 -1.42 -13.73
C LYS A 707 -18.33 -1.05 -12.57
N ARG A 708 -18.74 0.22 -12.51
CA ARG A 708 -19.82 0.68 -11.64
C ARG A 708 -21.14 0.35 -12.32
N GLU A 709 -22.11 -0.13 -11.54
CA GLU A 709 -23.54 0.05 -11.86
C GLU A 709 -23.74 1.48 -12.39
N PRO A 710 -24.60 1.69 -13.41
CA PRO A 710 -24.62 2.89 -14.22
C PRO A 710 -24.68 4.14 -13.33
N THR A 711 -23.53 4.77 -13.14
CA THR A 711 -23.43 6.04 -12.43
C THR A 711 -23.65 7.10 -13.49
N VAL A 712 -24.80 7.76 -13.41
CA VAL A 712 -25.17 8.85 -14.30
C VAL A 712 -24.12 9.95 -14.17
N ALA A 713 -23.35 10.19 -15.23
CA ALA A 713 -22.66 11.45 -15.40
C ALA A 713 -23.72 12.51 -15.72
N HIS A 714 -23.88 13.50 -14.85
CA HIS A 714 -24.63 14.69 -15.20
C HIS A 714 -23.76 15.56 -16.12
N LEU A 715 -23.83 15.29 -17.42
CA LEU A 715 -23.52 16.31 -18.41
C LEU A 715 -24.72 17.24 -18.49
N VAL A 716 -24.54 18.48 -18.06
CA VAL A 716 -25.51 19.54 -18.36
C VAL A 716 -25.24 20.00 -19.78
N GLY A 717 -25.92 19.38 -20.74
CA GLY A 717 -25.93 19.79 -22.13
C GLY A 717 -27.32 20.26 -22.51
N VAL A 718 -27.42 21.46 -23.08
CA VAL A 718 -28.65 21.88 -23.76
C VAL A 718 -28.75 21.06 -25.06
N PRO A 719 -29.79 20.23 -25.27
CA PRO A 719 -29.93 19.44 -26.47
C PRO A 719 -29.96 20.33 -27.72
N VAL A 720 -29.29 19.88 -28.80
CA VAL A 720 -29.44 20.53 -30.10
C VAL A 720 -30.91 20.50 -30.54
N PRO A 721 -31.38 21.50 -31.30
CA PRO A 721 -32.76 21.53 -31.77
C PRO A 721 -33.18 20.24 -32.47
N ARG A 722 -34.40 19.78 -32.19
CA ARG A 722 -34.98 18.59 -32.81
C ARG A 722 -36.21 18.94 -33.63
N ILE A 723 -36.28 18.35 -34.82
CA ILE A 723 -37.46 18.41 -35.68
C ILE A 723 -38.13 17.03 -35.67
N VAL A 724 -39.40 16.98 -35.28
CA VAL A 724 -40.22 15.77 -35.30
C VAL A 724 -41.31 15.95 -36.36
N LYS A 725 -41.33 15.09 -37.37
CA LYS A 725 -42.36 15.09 -38.41
C LYS A 725 -43.30 13.91 -38.19
N MET A 726 -44.60 14.15 -38.27
CA MET A 726 -45.55 13.04 -38.31
C MET A 726 -45.28 12.17 -39.55
N LYS A 727 -45.31 10.85 -39.38
CA LYS A 727 -45.04 9.89 -40.46
C LYS A 727 -46.19 9.76 -41.45
N ASN A 728 -47.43 9.86 -40.96
CA ASN A 728 -48.66 9.65 -41.71
C ASN A 728 -49.58 10.86 -41.57
N ASP A 729 -50.53 11.00 -42.50
CA ASP A 729 -51.58 12.04 -42.43
C ASP A 729 -52.68 11.65 -41.47
N THR A 730 -53.15 12.60 -40.67
CA THR A 730 -54.47 12.53 -40.06
C THR A 730 -55.52 12.73 -41.16
N SER A 731 -56.33 11.71 -41.42
CA SER A 731 -57.43 11.81 -42.39
C SER A 731 -58.75 12.24 -41.74
N PHE A 732 -59.44 13.16 -42.39
CA PHE A 732 -60.74 13.73 -42.03
C PHE A 732 -61.82 13.36 -43.07
N LEU A 733 -61.63 12.30 -43.87
CA LEU A 733 -62.57 11.92 -44.94
C LEU A 733 -64.01 11.63 -44.43
N GLY A 734 -64.17 11.28 -43.15
CA GLY A 734 -65.47 11.07 -42.50
C GLY A 734 -66.07 12.30 -41.81
N VAL A 735 -65.45 13.49 -41.95
CA VAL A 735 -65.81 14.71 -41.23
C VAL A 735 -66.50 15.69 -42.17
N ALA A 736 -67.69 16.17 -41.76
CA ALA A 736 -68.49 17.15 -42.49
C ALA A 736 -67.90 18.54 -42.34
N LYS A 737 -67.45 18.86 -41.12
CA LYS A 737 -66.89 20.16 -40.77
C LYS A 737 -65.87 20.03 -39.65
N ILE A 738 -64.75 20.75 -39.75
CA ILE A 738 -63.75 20.88 -38.69
C ILE A 738 -64.01 22.19 -37.94
N ASN A 739 -64.47 22.09 -36.68
CA ASN A 739 -64.81 23.26 -35.86
C ASN A 739 -63.56 23.87 -35.21
N SER A 740 -62.67 23.03 -34.66
CA SER A 740 -61.38 23.47 -34.13
C SER A 740 -60.37 22.33 -34.00
N LEU A 741 -59.09 22.67 -34.04
CA LEU A 741 -57.96 21.81 -33.67
C LEU A 741 -57.15 22.53 -32.59
N THR A 742 -56.86 21.83 -31.50
CA THR A 742 -56.19 22.42 -30.33
C THR A 742 -55.01 21.56 -29.90
N LEU A 743 -53.81 22.14 -29.86
CA LEU A 743 -52.62 21.56 -29.27
C LEU A 743 -52.48 21.97 -27.80
N SER A 744 -52.03 21.03 -26.97
CA SER A 744 -51.67 21.29 -25.56
C SER A 744 -50.22 20.88 -25.32
N GLY A 745 -49.45 21.70 -24.61
CA GLY A 745 -48.06 21.42 -24.28
C GLY A 745 -47.46 22.49 -23.36
N THR A 746 -46.20 22.29 -22.99
CA THR A 746 -45.42 23.23 -22.18
C THR A 746 -44.40 23.96 -23.08
N GLU A 747 -44.41 25.30 -23.10
CA GLU A 747 -43.47 26.13 -23.87
C GLU A 747 -42.47 26.88 -22.97
N LYS A 748 -41.75 26.19 -22.06
CA LYS A 748 -40.69 26.87 -21.28
C LYS A 748 -39.37 27.03 -22.08
N GLY A 749 -39.18 26.25 -23.14
CA GLY A 749 -38.18 26.49 -24.19
C GLY A 749 -38.84 27.00 -25.49
N VAL A 750 -38.35 26.56 -26.65
CA VAL A 750 -38.91 26.92 -27.96
C VAL A 750 -39.65 25.71 -28.56
N LEU A 751 -40.96 25.86 -28.78
CA LEU A 751 -41.79 24.94 -29.55
C LEU A 751 -42.39 25.67 -30.75
N ARG A 752 -42.28 25.09 -31.95
CA ARG A 752 -42.95 25.60 -33.15
C ARG A 752 -43.65 24.49 -33.94
N VAL A 753 -44.71 24.85 -34.65
CA VAL A 753 -45.57 23.96 -35.41
C VAL A 753 -45.67 24.42 -36.86
N ALA A 754 -45.49 23.48 -37.78
CA ALA A 754 -45.83 23.65 -39.19
C ALA A 754 -46.82 22.55 -39.58
N ILE A 755 -47.72 22.84 -40.51
CA ILE A 755 -48.71 21.88 -41.02
C ILE A 755 -48.49 21.61 -42.50
N SER A 756 -49.01 20.48 -42.97
CA SER A 756 -49.11 20.13 -44.37
C SER A 756 -50.48 19.55 -44.64
N THR A 757 -51.11 19.99 -45.73
CA THR A 757 -52.41 19.49 -46.22
C THR A 757 -52.28 18.68 -47.51
N ASP A 758 -51.04 18.50 -48.01
CA ASP A 758 -50.67 17.81 -49.25
C ASP A 758 -49.71 16.63 -48.98
N SER A 759 -49.94 15.96 -47.84
CA SER A 759 -49.24 14.74 -47.44
C SER A 759 -47.73 14.90 -47.24
N GLY A 760 -47.30 16.08 -46.81
CA GLY A 760 -45.91 16.41 -46.47
C GLY A 760 -45.08 16.99 -47.62
N THR A 761 -45.71 17.33 -48.75
CA THR A 761 -45.03 17.90 -49.93
C THR A 761 -44.66 19.36 -49.69
N THR A 762 -45.60 20.16 -49.17
CA THR A 762 -45.38 21.53 -48.71
C THR A 762 -45.77 21.66 -47.25
N TRP A 763 -45.04 22.53 -46.55
CA TRP A 763 -45.25 22.80 -45.13
C TRP A 763 -45.51 24.29 -44.97
N GLU A 764 -46.50 24.62 -44.16
CA GLU A 764 -46.98 25.98 -44.02
C GLU A 764 -47.24 26.33 -42.56
N ALA A 765 -47.17 27.62 -42.24
CA ALA A 765 -47.53 28.14 -40.95
C ALA A 765 -48.30 29.46 -41.04
N LYS A 766 -49.29 29.63 -40.17
CA LYS A 766 -50.05 30.87 -40.08
C LYS A 766 -49.23 31.91 -39.32
N GLN A 767 -49.12 33.09 -39.89
CA GLN A 767 -48.41 34.22 -39.32
C GLN A 767 -49.35 35.09 -38.50
N LYS A 768 -48.79 35.95 -37.64
CA LYS A 768 -49.57 36.87 -36.79
C LYS A 768 -50.45 37.86 -37.55
N ASP A 769 -50.12 38.13 -38.82
CA ASP A 769 -50.94 38.97 -39.71
C ASP A 769 -52.11 38.21 -40.36
N GLY A 770 -52.26 36.91 -40.04
CA GLY A 770 -53.31 36.03 -40.56
C GLY A 770 -52.96 35.33 -41.87
N SER A 771 -51.82 35.64 -42.50
CA SER A 771 -51.39 35.02 -43.75
C SER A 771 -50.76 33.63 -43.53
N TRP A 772 -50.77 32.78 -44.56
CA TRP A 772 -50.07 31.50 -44.58
C TRP A 772 -48.75 31.65 -45.36
N THR A 773 -47.65 31.21 -44.77
CA THR A 773 -46.34 31.16 -45.44
C THR A 773 -45.81 29.73 -45.50
N THR A 774 -45.04 29.42 -46.54
CA THR A 774 -44.27 28.18 -46.63
C THR A 774 -43.12 28.18 -45.61
N VAL A 775 -42.87 27.03 -45.01
CA VAL A 775 -41.82 26.76 -44.01
C VAL A 775 -40.95 25.60 -44.49
N ASP A 776 -39.64 25.80 -44.57
CA ASP A 776 -38.72 24.67 -44.75
C ASP A 776 -38.52 23.90 -43.45
N VAL A 777 -39.13 22.71 -43.38
CA VAL A 777 -39.03 21.82 -42.21
C VAL A 777 -37.78 20.92 -42.22
N THR A 778 -36.82 21.15 -43.13
CA THR A 778 -35.53 20.45 -43.16
C THR A 778 -34.40 21.25 -42.52
N THR A 779 -34.57 22.57 -42.37
CA THR A 779 -33.58 23.46 -41.79
C THR A 779 -34.05 24.04 -40.44
N PRO A 780 -33.34 23.77 -39.32
CA PRO A 780 -33.70 24.25 -37.98
C PRO A 780 -33.92 25.77 -37.88
N ILE A 781 -33.10 26.56 -38.58
CA ILE A 781 -33.13 28.02 -38.53
C ILE A 781 -34.43 28.55 -39.14
N GLU A 782 -34.77 28.11 -40.36
CA GLU A 782 -35.98 28.56 -41.03
C GLU A 782 -37.25 28.05 -40.34
N PHE A 783 -37.25 26.79 -39.87
CA PHE A 783 -38.36 26.24 -39.10
C PHE A 783 -38.62 27.13 -37.86
N LYS A 784 -37.59 27.40 -37.05
CA LYS A 784 -37.71 28.22 -35.84
C LYS A 784 -38.30 29.62 -36.13
N GLU A 785 -37.89 30.23 -37.23
CA GLU A 785 -38.28 31.60 -37.59
C GLU A 785 -39.69 31.70 -38.19
N LYS A 786 -40.09 30.76 -39.05
CA LYS A 786 -41.32 30.89 -39.85
C LYS A 786 -42.49 30.05 -39.35
N ALA A 787 -42.25 29.00 -38.56
CA ALA A 787 -43.32 28.17 -38.02
C ALA A 787 -44.09 28.89 -36.90
N MET A 788 -45.32 28.43 -36.63
CA MET A 788 -46.23 29.10 -35.69
C MET A 788 -46.06 28.55 -34.26
N THR A 789 -46.48 29.30 -33.24
CA THR A 789 -46.53 28.80 -31.84
C THR A 789 -47.76 27.89 -31.61
N ILE A 790 -47.85 27.23 -30.45
CA ILE A 790 -49.10 26.54 -30.07
C ILE A 790 -50.28 27.53 -30.03
N ASP A 791 -50.07 28.73 -29.47
CA ASP A 791 -51.13 29.73 -29.38
C ASP A 791 -51.60 30.19 -30.77
N ASP A 792 -50.68 30.40 -31.70
CA ASP A 792 -51.00 30.74 -33.08
C ASP A 792 -51.79 29.60 -33.75
N PHE A 793 -51.40 28.33 -33.56
CA PHE A 793 -52.13 27.16 -34.07
C PHE A 793 -53.55 27.07 -33.50
N ASN A 794 -53.70 27.27 -32.19
CA ASN A 794 -54.97 27.19 -31.47
C ASN A 794 -55.92 28.36 -31.81
N SER A 795 -55.38 29.45 -32.35
CA SER A 795 -56.16 30.61 -32.79
C SER A 795 -56.77 30.47 -34.20
N ILE A 796 -56.45 29.40 -34.93
CA ILE A 796 -56.95 29.18 -36.29
C ILE A 796 -58.43 28.81 -36.24
N SER A 797 -59.27 29.65 -36.83
CA SER A 797 -60.72 29.45 -36.91
C SER A 797 -61.18 28.80 -38.22
N GLU A 798 -60.33 28.86 -39.25
CA GLU A 798 -60.62 28.47 -40.63
C GLU A 798 -60.06 27.08 -41.00
N TRP A 799 -59.98 26.16 -40.02
CA TRP A 799 -59.42 24.82 -40.22
C TRP A 799 -60.10 24.02 -41.33
N ASP A 800 -61.43 24.12 -41.44
CA ASP A 800 -62.21 23.41 -42.46
C ASP A 800 -61.83 23.85 -43.88
N GLU A 801 -61.69 25.17 -44.09
CA GLU A 801 -61.29 25.76 -45.36
C GLU A 801 -59.82 25.44 -45.68
N LYS A 802 -58.93 25.52 -44.68
CA LYS A 802 -57.49 25.29 -44.86
C LYS A 802 -57.17 23.85 -45.23
N ILE A 803 -57.79 22.88 -44.58
CA ILE A 803 -57.61 21.45 -44.88
C ILE A 803 -58.28 21.10 -46.22
N GLY A 804 -59.40 21.77 -46.54
CA GLY A 804 -60.05 21.68 -47.84
C GLY A 804 -60.52 20.26 -48.19
N GLN A 805 -60.74 20.03 -49.50
CA GLN A 805 -61.34 18.81 -50.01
C GLN A 805 -60.45 17.57 -49.88
N ALA A 806 -59.13 17.73 -49.74
CA ALA A 806 -58.20 16.63 -49.56
C ALA A 806 -58.35 15.94 -48.18
N ARG A 807 -58.91 16.66 -47.19
CA ARG A 807 -59.22 16.14 -45.85
C ARG A 807 -58.01 15.46 -45.17
N ASN A 808 -56.80 15.96 -45.40
CA ASN A 808 -55.57 15.44 -44.80
C ASN A 808 -54.83 16.55 -44.03
N LEU A 809 -54.30 16.21 -42.87
CA LEU A 809 -53.43 17.09 -42.08
C LEU A 809 -52.23 16.32 -41.54
N ARG A 810 -51.05 16.87 -41.71
CA ARG A 810 -49.82 16.38 -41.10
C ARG A 810 -49.13 17.53 -40.38
N CYS A 811 -48.59 17.28 -39.18
CA CYS A 811 -47.85 18.28 -38.43
C CYS A 811 -46.36 17.94 -38.35
N ALA A 812 -45.55 18.98 -38.27
CA ALA A 812 -44.15 18.92 -37.91
C ALA A 812 -43.92 19.87 -36.74
N PHE A 813 -43.01 19.47 -35.86
CA PHE A 813 -42.73 20.14 -34.60
C PHE A 813 -41.24 20.42 -34.47
N TYR A 814 -40.90 21.63 -34.04
CA TYR A 814 -39.55 22.04 -33.69
C TYR A 814 -39.44 22.18 -32.19
N PHE A 815 -38.45 21.53 -31.58
CA PHE A 815 -38.16 21.60 -30.16
C PHE A 815 -36.74 22.13 -29.95
N GLU A 816 -36.58 23.12 -29.08
CA GLU A 816 -35.28 23.61 -28.63
C GLU A 816 -35.38 24.01 -27.16
N GLN A 817 -34.33 23.73 -26.41
CA GLN A 817 -34.13 24.25 -25.07
C GLN A 817 -33.04 25.33 -25.14
N SER A 818 -33.19 26.40 -24.36
CA SER A 818 -32.20 27.47 -24.20
C SER A 818 -31.41 27.30 -22.89
N SER A 819 -31.92 26.52 -21.95
CA SER A 819 -31.25 26.14 -20.71
C SER A 819 -31.56 24.69 -20.30
N SER A 820 -30.73 24.10 -19.44
CA SER A 820 -30.97 22.77 -18.87
C SER A 820 -32.12 22.71 -17.86
N ALA A 821 -32.73 23.86 -17.53
CA ALA A 821 -33.91 23.96 -16.68
C ALA A 821 -35.21 24.12 -17.50
N ASP A 822 -35.09 24.25 -18.83
CA ASP A 822 -36.25 24.39 -19.70
C ASP A 822 -36.96 23.03 -19.84
N GLU A 823 -38.28 23.05 -19.79
CA GLU A 823 -39.12 21.88 -20.07
C GLU A 823 -40.05 22.25 -21.23
N THR A 824 -39.85 21.62 -22.39
CA THR A 824 -40.69 21.82 -23.58
C THR A 824 -41.37 20.50 -23.91
N SER A 825 -42.71 20.47 -23.87
CA SER A 825 -43.50 19.27 -24.16
C SER A 825 -44.65 19.58 -25.13
N LEU A 826 -45.08 18.56 -25.87
CA LEU A 826 -46.33 18.57 -26.62
C LEU A 826 -47.12 17.33 -26.19
N ASP A 827 -48.21 17.55 -25.48
CA ASP A 827 -48.90 16.50 -24.74
C ASP A 827 -50.07 15.89 -25.54
N SER A 828 -50.83 16.71 -26.28
CA SER A 828 -51.97 16.21 -27.06
C SER A 828 -52.41 17.15 -28.20
N LEU A 829 -53.04 16.56 -29.23
CA LEU A 829 -53.85 17.25 -30.24
C LEU A 829 -55.32 16.85 -30.04
N THR A 830 -56.18 17.82 -29.75
CA THR A 830 -57.63 17.62 -29.58
C THR A 830 -58.39 18.19 -30.78
N MET A 831 -59.43 17.48 -31.23
CA MET A 831 -60.22 17.86 -32.40
C MET A 831 -61.70 18.01 -32.02
N ASP A 832 -62.31 19.10 -32.48
CA ASP A 832 -63.77 19.32 -32.47
C ASP A 832 -64.26 19.32 -33.92
N VAL A 833 -65.08 18.31 -34.26
CA VAL A 833 -65.48 18.01 -35.64
C VAL A 833 -66.95 17.59 -35.71
N ASP A 834 -67.64 17.98 -36.77
CA ASP A 834 -68.96 17.47 -37.14
C ASP A 834 -68.74 16.28 -38.09
N LEU A 835 -69.23 15.09 -37.75
CA LEU A 835 -69.08 13.90 -38.61
C LEU A 835 -70.11 13.91 -39.76
N LEU A 836 -69.74 13.40 -40.95
CA LEU A 836 -70.63 13.29 -42.14
C LEU A 836 -71.78 12.32 -41.93
N ASP A 837 -71.52 11.24 -41.19
CA ASP A 837 -72.48 10.21 -40.76
C ASP A 837 -71.81 9.36 -39.66
N SER A 838 -72.57 8.50 -38.97
CA SER A 838 -72.03 7.56 -37.99
C SER A 838 -71.08 6.56 -38.67
N TRP A 839 -69.78 6.63 -38.38
CA TRP A 839 -68.80 5.65 -38.85
C TRP A 839 -68.74 4.45 -37.92
N ASP A 840 -69.09 3.28 -38.45
CA ASP A 840 -68.69 1.97 -37.89
C ASP A 840 -67.25 1.68 -38.36
N MET A 841 -66.36 1.30 -37.44
CA MET A 841 -65.11 0.64 -37.82
C MET A 841 -65.10 -0.79 -37.29
N ALA A 842 -65.09 -1.74 -38.21
CA ALA A 842 -64.99 -3.18 -37.97
C ALA A 842 -63.55 -3.61 -37.64
N MET A 843 -63.41 -4.64 -36.80
CA MET A 843 -62.26 -5.56 -36.83
C MET A 843 -62.68 -6.90 -37.44
N PRO A 844 -61.75 -7.68 -37.99
CA PRO A 844 -62.05 -8.95 -38.64
C PRO A 844 -62.66 -9.96 -37.66
N GLY A 845 -63.91 -10.37 -37.92
CA GLY A 845 -64.49 -11.57 -37.31
C GLY A 845 -65.68 -11.41 -36.36
N VAL A 846 -66.71 -10.64 -36.74
CA VAL A 846 -68.13 -10.69 -36.27
C VAL A 846 -68.61 -9.49 -35.44
N ASP A 847 -69.84 -9.05 -35.78
CA ASP A 847 -70.62 -7.85 -35.41
C ASP A 847 -70.93 -7.65 -33.92
N TYR A 848 -70.96 -6.39 -33.46
CA TYR A 848 -72.14 -5.77 -32.83
C TYR A 848 -72.14 -4.22 -32.88
N LYS A 849 -73.34 -3.66 -33.07
CA LYS A 849 -73.74 -2.24 -33.21
C LYS A 849 -73.64 -1.41 -31.92
N TYR A 850 -73.12 -0.17 -32.02
CA TYR A 850 -73.49 0.96 -31.15
C TYR A 850 -73.38 2.30 -31.90
N GLY A 851 -74.36 3.20 -31.73
CA GLY A 851 -74.38 4.55 -32.30
C GLY A 851 -74.38 5.65 -31.24
N TYR A 852 -73.80 6.82 -31.56
CA TYR A 852 -73.84 8.03 -30.74
C TYR A 852 -74.13 9.28 -31.58
N ASN A 853 -74.87 10.22 -30.98
CA ASN A 853 -75.67 11.20 -31.71
C ASN A 853 -75.14 12.66 -31.71
N ARG A 854 -73.93 12.97 -31.19
CA ARG A 854 -73.18 14.26 -31.36
C ARG A 854 -72.01 14.41 -30.36
N ASN A 855 -70.99 15.17 -30.78
CA ASN A 855 -69.84 15.76 -30.06
C ASN A 855 -69.11 14.92 -29.01
N THR A 856 -67.95 14.34 -29.38
CA THR A 856 -66.99 13.82 -28.39
C THR A 856 -65.54 14.06 -28.83
N ASN A 857 -64.84 14.87 -28.04
CA ASN A 857 -63.41 15.20 -28.11
C ASN A 857 -62.53 13.99 -28.48
N LEU A 858 -61.98 13.98 -29.69
CA LEU A 858 -60.94 13.03 -30.08
C LEU A 858 -59.59 13.55 -29.56
N ARG A 859 -58.87 12.74 -28.79
CA ARG A 859 -57.50 13.03 -28.38
C ARG A 859 -56.53 12.24 -29.23
N VAL A 860 -55.56 12.92 -29.83
CA VAL A 860 -54.46 12.30 -30.57
C VAL A 860 -53.20 12.40 -29.72
N LEU A 861 -52.67 11.26 -29.31
CA LEU A 861 -51.38 11.12 -28.65
C LEU A 861 -50.30 11.06 -29.74
N LEU A 862 -49.34 11.97 -29.68
CA LEU A 862 -48.19 11.99 -30.58
C LEU A 862 -47.05 11.19 -29.96
N LEU A 863 -46.46 10.27 -30.71
CA LEU A 863 -45.33 9.44 -30.28
C LEU A 863 -44.01 10.11 -30.68
N SER A 864 -42.96 9.93 -29.85
CA SER A 864 -41.64 10.57 -30.04
C SER A 864 -40.95 10.21 -31.36
N ASN A 865 -41.38 9.13 -32.01
CA ASN A 865 -40.91 8.68 -33.32
C ASN A 865 -41.72 9.26 -34.49
N GLY A 866 -42.62 10.22 -34.26
CA GLY A 866 -43.49 10.83 -35.26
C GLY A 866 -44.73 10.01 -35.62
N ASP A 867 -45.02 8.93 -34.89
CA ASP A 867 -46.24 8.15 -35.05
C ASP A 867 -47.36 8.72 -34.16
N TYR A 868 -48.62 8.33 -34.33
CA TYR A 868 -49.72 8.89 -33.52
C TYR A 868 -50.82 7.87 -33.23
N LYS A 869 -51.49 8.03 -32.08
CA LYS A 869 -52.62 7.18 -31.66
C LYS A 869 -53.83 8.06 -31.36
N ILE A 870 -54.94 7.81 -32.06
CA ILE A 870 -56.21 8.48 -31.80
C ILE A 870 -56.95 7.68 -30.73
N ASN A 871 -57.26 8.31 -29.59
CA ASN A 871 -58.07 7.73 -28.53
C ASN A 871 -59.40 8.48 -28.44
N VAL A 872 -60.50 7.72 -28.41
CA VAL A 872 -61.86 8.26 -28.29
C VAL A 872 -62.23 8.28 -26.82
N GLY A 873 -62.52 9.47 -26.27
CA GLY A 873 -63.09 9.55 -24.92
C GLY A 873 -64.52 9.00 -24.93
N SER A 874 -64.79 7.96 -24.12
CA SER A 874 -66.15 7.46 -23.97
C SER A 874 -67.04 8.53 -23.35
N GLY A 875 -68.08 8.94 -24.07
CA GLY A 875 -69.10 9.85 -23.57
C GLY A 875 -69.87 9.25 -22.40
N GLY A 876 -70.06 10.06 -21.36
CA GLY A 876 -71.11 9.89 -20.36
C GLY A 876 -70.75 9.03 -19.14
N GLY A 877 -70.51 9.70 -18.01
CA GLY A 877 -70.47 9.05 -16.69
C GLY A 877 -69.26 9.48 -15.88
N SER A 878 -69.51 10.27 -14.84
CA SER A 878 -68.57 10.69 -13.80
C SER A 878 -67.68 9.54 -13.30
N GLY A 879 -66.36 9.74 -13.39
CA GLY A 879 -65.35 9.03 -12.61
C GLY A 879 -64.87 7.69 -13.20
N SER A 880 -63.99 7.74 -14.19
CA SER A 880 -63.05 6.64 -14.43
C SER A 880 -61.75 7.17 -15.05
N THR A 881 -60.64 6.94 -14.35
CA THR A 881 -59.27 7.11 -14.82
C THR A 881 -58.95 6.01 -15.84
N LEU A 882 -58.43 6.39 -17.01
CA LEU A 882 -57.77 5.46 -17.94
C LEU A 882 -56.43 5.03 -17.31
N THR A 883 -56.28 3.74 -17.04
CA THR A 883 -54.97 3.15 -16.68
C THR A 883 -54.29 2.72 -17.98
N GLU A 884 -53.17 3.37 -18.32
CA GLU A 884 -52.31 2.95 -19.43
C GLU A 884 -51.67 1.59 -19.14
N VAL A 885 -51.68 0.71 -20.14
CA VAL A 885 -50.81 -0.47 -20.20
C VAL A 885 -49.66 -0.11 -21.15
N ASP A 886 -48.43 -0.33 -20.69
CA ASP A 886 -47.12 -0.02 -21.29
C ASP A 886 -46.56 1.40 -21.12
N GLY A 887 -46.06 1.71 -19.93
CA GLY A 887 -44.63 1.54 -19.60
C GLY A 887 -43.55 2.26 -20.41
N GLY A 888 -43.88 3.14 -21.35
CA GLY A 888 -42.91 3.98 -22.07
C GLY A 888 -42.88 5.40 -21.50
N THR A 889 -41.81 5.74 -20.77
CA THR A 889 -41.52 7.12 -20.35
C THR A 889 -41.16 7.96 -21.59
N PHE A 890 -41.70 9.17 -21.70
CA PHE A 890 -41.28 10.18 -22.67
C PHE A 890 -40.05 10.95 -22.18
#